data_AF-A0A9E2CID7-F1
#
_entry.id   AF-A0A9E2CID7-F1
#
_cell.length_a   1.000
_cell.length_b   1.000
_cell.length_c   1.000
_cell.angle_alpha   90.00
_cell.angle_beta   90.00
_cell.angle_gamma   90.00
#
_symmetry.space_group_name_H-M   'P 1'
#
loop_
_entity.id
_entity.type
_entity.pdbx_description
1 polymer ?
#
loop_
_entity_poly.entity_id
_entity_poly.type
_entity_poly.pdbx_seq_one_letter_code
_entity_poly.pdbx_strand_id
1 'polypeptide(L)'
;MSEAHIHRNDVKERGCTRRAFLTRTGAVAAGTALPGSSAMAGMLAQTTRQSDSKPGDGNPHKKVIVLGIDGMDPRLCERLIAAGRLLALAKLRENGGYSQLGTSIPPQSPVAWANFITGAGPGVHGIFDFIHRDPAKQYAPYYAAAETVVSEEGWEVGDHRIPLTFWPFEHQPSQTLLRRGGTPFWDYLDEAGIPAWIYDIPSNYPPSPSRYGNVRYLSGMGVPDLLGSYGTYQFFSDELFRPINEGGGMRRPLVFSNDAAKGKLTGPSNTYLKHPRDTKAEFAVHRHPTKPVARIELQGQTIVLNEGDWSRWCKVDFRLEMPPFLPDVHVSGICRFYLQQAQPTFRLYASPINIDPSEPGDQRITEPADFVTRISDELDLFYTTGFQEDHKALANGVFTDAEFGRQADYVLKERLNLLRYAIDHYEDGLLFFYFSSTDLQAHMFWWDSDDPHPIRTPERARECNGVLEEVYCRLDQVVADVAARYGDEATLLVISDHGFANFGRQFNINRWLRDNSYIQPATCQALLDPRQVQWSQTRAYGLGINGIYLNLRGRERDGIVDPGERDALLEELRAKLLAVRDPLNGKPVIAAVHRTDEVYEGPCTSRAPDLIVGYARGYRTSWSTVLGDMRQEVICDNDSAWSADHCMDAGEVPGVVFSNRPIRRNGPALIDLAPTILEEFGLTPPSTMTGGSLFRNI
;
A
#
# COMPACT_ATOMS: atom_id res chain seq x y z
N MET A 1 -17.69 15.97 59.58
CA MET A 1 -18.54 15.13 58.72
C MET A 1 -19.44 16.06 57.92
N SER A 2 -18.94 16.55 56.79
CA SER A 2 -19.69 17.13 55.67
C SER A 2 -18.70 17.35 54.52
N GLU A 3 -19.25 17.37 53.33
CA GLU A 3 -18.61 17.49 52.02
C GLU A 3 -17.68 18.72 51.86
N ALA A 4 -16.68 18.58 50.99
CA ALA A 4 -16.19 19.68 50.17
C ALA A 4 -15.66 19.14 48.84
N HIS A 5 -16.33 19.54 47.76
CA HIS A 5 -15.94 19.36 46.36
C HIS A 5 -14.54 19.91 46.08
N ILE A 6 -13.74 19.17 45.33
CA ILE A 6 -12.65 19.74 44.52
C ILE A 6 -12.87 19.30 43.08
N HIS A 7 -13.25 20.28 42.25
CA HIS A 7 -13.25 20.20 40.80
C HIS A 7 -11.88 19.74 40.29
N ARG A 8 -11.82 18.57 39.64
CA ARG A 8 -10.78 18.28 38.65
C ARG A 8 -11.37 18.51 37.27
N ASN A 9 -10.85 19.54 36.60
CA ASN A 9 -10.99 19.72 35.16
C ASN A 9 -10.30 18.53 34.49
N ASP A 10 -11.07 17.53 34.07
CA ASP A 10 -10.63 16.48 33.17
C ASP A 10 -10.51 17.08 31.76
N VAL A 11 -9.32 17.58 31.42
CA VAL A 11 -8.88 17.63 30.03
C VAL A 11 -8.72 16.16 29.61
N LYS A 12 -9.74 15.62 28.92
CA LYS A 12 -9.68 14.30 28.28
C LYS A 12 -8.60 14.32 27.20
N GLU A 13 -7.36 13.99 27.56
CA GLU A 13 -6.36 13.51 26.60
C GLU A 13 -6.92 12.22 25.97
N ARG A 14 -7.50 12.34 24.78
CA ARG A 14 -7.92 11.20 23.98
C ARG A 14 -6.66 10.50 23.45
N GLY A 15 -6.11 9.58 24.23
CA GLY A 15 -5.08 8.66 23.74
C GLY A 15 -5.60 7.88 22.51
N CYS A 16 -4.75 7.69 21.50
CA CYS A 16 -5.09 6.90 20.32
C CYS A 16 -5.05 5.41 20.69
N THR A 17 -6.21 4.76 20.77
CA THR A 17 -6.27 3.30 21.02
C THR A 17 -6.00 2.53 19.73
N ARG A 18 -5.44 1.31 19.82
CA ARG A 18 -5.22 0.42 18.65
C ARG A 18 -6.48 0.23 17.80
N ARG A 19 -7.63 0.05 18.47
CA ARG A 19 -8.93 -0.05 17.79
C ARG A 19 -9.26 1.24 17.05
N ALA A 20 -9.06 2.40 17.68
CA ALA A 20 -9.30 3.69 17.04
C ALA A 20 -8.38 3.93 15.85
N PHE A 21 -7.09 3.58 15.92
CA PHE A 21 -6.14 3.72 14.80
C PHE A 21 -6.51 2.82 13.61
N LEU A 22 -6.77 1.53 13.86
CA LEU A 22 -7.17 0.56 12.84
C LEU A 22 -8.54 0.89 12.19
N THR A 23 -9.37 1.71 12.84
CA THR A 23 -10.64 2.20 12.31
C THR A 23 -10.58 3.66 11.81
N ARG A 24 -9.41 4.33 11.81
CA ARG A 24 -9.31 5.80 11.62
C ARG A 24 -8.87 6.28 10.25
N THR A 25 -8.55 5.41 9.31
CA THR A 25 -8.57 5.86 7.93
C THR A 25 -9.97 5.68 7.41
N GLY A 26 -10.80 6.72 7.52
CA GLY A 26 -11.93 6.85 6.60
C GLY A 26 -11.40 7.42 5.30
N ALA A 27 -11.82 6.89 4.16
CA ALA A 27 -11.88 7.71 2.96
C ALA A 27 -12.90 8.80 3.29
N VAL A 28 -12.49 10.06 3.23
CA VAL A 28 -13.51 11.12 3.30
C VAL A 28 -14.14 11.20 1.92
N ALA A 29 -15.46 11.05 1.87
CA ALA A 29 -16.23 11.65 0.79
C ALA A 29 -16.00 13.16 0.88
N ALA A 30 -15.15 13.68 0.00
CA ALA A 30 -14.86 15.11 -0.02
C ALA A 30 -16.17 15.90 -0.18
N GLY A 31 -16.18 17.08 0.43
CA GLY A 31 -17.32 17.98 0.44
C GLY A 31 -17.76 18.33 -0.97
N THR A 32 -18.99 18.00 -1.37
CA THR A 32 -19.57 18.56 -2.60
C THR A 32 -19.66 20.08 -2.42
N ALA A 33 -18.88 20.82 -3.20
CA ALA A 33 -19.08 22.25 -3.33
C ALA A 33 -20.45 22.45 -4.02
N LEU A 34 -21.41 23.08 -3.33
CA LEU A 34 -22.62 23.56 -3.98
C LEU A 34 -22.22 24.54 -5.10
N PRO A 35 -22.79 24.42 -6.32
CA PRO A 35 -22.39 25.27 -7.44
C PRO A 35 -22.78 26.73 -7.17
N GLY A 36 -21.78 27.53 -6.79
CA GLY A 36 -21.84 28.98 -6.81
C GLY A 36 -21.58 29.46 -8.23
N SER A 37 -22.61 30.01 -8.88
CA SER A 37 -22.51 30.65 -10.19
C SER A 37 -21.53 31.83 -10.14
N SER A 38 -20.41 31.72 -10.84
CA SER A 38 -19.64 32.88 -11.27
C SER A 38 -19.18 32.69 -12.71
N ALA A 39 -19.61 33.63 -13.53
CA ALA A 39 -19.52 33.61 -14.98
C ALA A 39 -18.09 33.89 -15.47
N MET A 40 -17.75 33.21 -16.57
CA MET A 40 -16.89 33.62 -17.67
C MET A 40 -16.18 34.98 -17.57
N ALA A 41 -14.85 34.95 -17.69
CA ALA A 41 -14.12 35.92 -18.52
C ALA A 41 -12.97 35.19 -19.21
N GLY A 42 -13.24 34.71 -20.42
CA GLY A 42 -12.21 34.24 -21.34
C GLY A 42 -11.45 35.41 -21.92
N MET A 43 -10.12 35.30 -21.98
CA MET A 43 -9.30 36.14 -22.83
C MET A 43 -8.40 35.24 -23.68
N LEU A 44 -8.71 35.21 -24.97
CA LEU A 44 -7.94 34.57 -26.03
C LEU A 44 -6.57 35.23 -26.13
N ALA A 45 -5.50 34.46 -25.95
CA ALA A 45 -4.18 34.81 -26.43
C ALA A 45 -3.79 33.77 -27.49
N GLN A 46 -4.06 34.10 -28.76
CA GLN A 46 -3.39 33.44 -29.88
C GLN A 46 -1.91 33.85 -29.82
N THR A 47 -1.03 32.88 -29.62
CA THR A 47 0.40 33.04 -29.87
C THR A 47 0.80 32.03 -30.94
N THR A 48 1.20 32.59 -32.07
CA THR A 48 1.85 31.93 -33.19
C THR A 48 3.08 31.16 -32.71
N ARG A 49 3.11 29.85 -32.95
CA ARG A 49 4.31 29.02 -32.80
C ARG A 49 5.36 29.50 -33.78
N GLN A 50 6.42 30.11 -33.27
CA GLN A 50 7.69 30.29 -33.98
C GLN A 50 8.67 29.29 -33.38
N SER A 51 9.14 28.37 -34.23
CA SER A 51 10.10 27.34 -33.90
C SER A 51 11.50 27.95 -33.79
N ASP A 52 11.98 28.16 -32.57
CA ASP A 52 13.40 28.35 -32.29
C ASP A 52 13.77 27.39 -31.15
N SER A 53 14.36 26.25 -31.52
CA SER A 53 14.81 25.22 -30.58
C SER A 53 16.02 25.72 -29.78
N LYS A 54 15.89 25.69 -28.45
CA LYS A 54 17.01 25.92 -27.52
C LYS A 54 17.72 24.58 -27.25
N PRO A 55 19.01 24.59 -26.88
CA PRO A 55 19.67 23.36 -26.44
C PRO A 55 19.00 22.88 -25.13
N GLY A 56 18.37 21.70 -25.14
CA GLY A 56 17.61 21.15 -24.01
C GLY A 56 16.20 20.65 -24.37
N ASP A 57 15.73 20.83 -25.60
CA ASP A 57 14.47 20.24 -26.07
C ASP A 57 14.61 18.70 -26.07
N GLY A 58 13.97 18.04 -25.09
CA GLY A 58 13.91 16.58 -25.01
C GLY A 58 13.31 15.97 -26.29
N ASN A 59 13.50 14.67 -26.51
CA ASN A 59 12.92 13.98 -27.66
C ASN A 59 11.54 13.38 -27.31
N PRO A 60 10.41 14.08 -27.55
CA PRO A 60 9.09 13.60 -27.13
C PRO A 60 8.67 12.33 -27.86
N HIS A 61 9.23 12.05 -29.04
CA HIS A 61 8.89 10.87 -29.86
C HIS A 61 9.67 9.61 -29.47
N LYS A 62 10.59 9.70 -28.50
CA LYS A 62 11.29 8.51 -28.01
C LYS A 62 10.32 7.67 -27.18
N LYS A 63 10.43 6.35 -27.28
CA LYS A 63 9.65 5.40 -26.50
C LYS A 63 10.50 4.82 -25.37
N VAL A 64 10.02 4.93 -24.14
CA VAL A 64 10.60 4.25 -22.97
C VAL A 64 9.49 3.46 -22.29
N ILE A 65 9.68 2.16 -22.13
CA ILE A 65 8.72 1.27 -21.49
C ILE A 65 9.36 0.67 -20.23
N VAL A 66 8.68 0.81 -19.11
CA VAL A 66 9.08 0.26 -17.81
C VAL A 66 7.98 -0.67 -17.31
N LEU A 67 8.30 -1.94 -17.19
CA LEU A 67 7.47 -2.93 -16.52
C LEU A 67 7.97 -3.11 -15.09
N GLY A 68 7.25 -2.55 -14.13
CA GLY A 68 7.49 -2.73 -12.70
C GLY A 68 6.80 -4.00 -12.21
N ILE A 69 7.57 -5.00 -11.79
CA ILE A 69 7.06 -6.26 -11.26
C ILE A 69 7.45 -6.31 -9.78
N ASP A 70 6.50 -6.04 -8.89
CA ASP A 70 6.74 -5.95 -7.44
C ASP A 70 7.19 -7.30 -6.88
N GLY A 71 8.26 -7.32 -6.08
CA GLY A 71 8.71 -8.54 -5.42
C GLY A 71 9.27 -9.62 -6.36
N MET A 72 9.70 -9.27 -7.58
CA MET A 72 10.40 -10.20 -8.46
C MET A 72 11.85 -10.43 -7.99
N ASP A 73 12.09 -11.65 -7.48
CA ASP A 73 13.34 -12.01 -6.80
C ASP A 73 14.39 -12.60 -7.76
N PRO A 74 15.66 -12.16 -7.64
CA PRO A 74 16.73 -12.57 -8.54
C PRO A 74 17.05 -14.07 -8.47
N ARG A 75 16.96 -14.70 -7.30
CA ARG A 75 17.32 -16.12 -7.14
C ARG A 75 16.30 -17.01 -7.84
N LEU A 76 15.01 -16.68 -7.70
CA LEU A 76 13.94 -17.37 -8.42
C LEU A 76 14.02 -17.11 -9.94
N CYS A 77 14.24 -15.87 -10.36
CA CYS A 77 14.46 -15.54 -11.78
C CYS A 77 15.60 -16.36 -12.38
N GLU A 78 16.77 -16.38 -11.74
CA GLU A 78 17.94 -17.12 -12.22
C GLU A 78 17.68 -18.62 -12.30
N ARG A 79 17.01 -19.18 -11.29
CA ARG A 79 16.62 -20.60 -11.26
C ARG A 79 15.67 -20.95 -12.40
N LEU A 80 14.65 -20.15 -12.64
CA LEU A 80 13.67 -20.39 -13.70
C LEU A 80 14.25 -20.12 -15.11
N ILE A 81 15.14 -19.15 -15.27
CA ILE A 81 15.91 -18.94 -16.52
C ILE A 81 16.78 -20.17 -16.81
N ALA A 82 17.52 -20.66 -15.82
CA ALA A 82 18.35 -21.86 -15.97
C ALA A 82 17.52 -23.11 -16.31
N ALA A 83 16.28 -23.17 -15.83
CA ALA A 83 15.31 -24.21 -16.18
C ALA A 83 14.61 -24.01 -17.54
N GLY A 84 14.91 -22.94 -18.28
CA GLY A 84 14.31 -22.64 -19.58
C GLY A 84 12.84 -22.17 -19.51
N ARG A 85 12.39 -21.68 -18.36
CA ARG A 85 10.99 -21.26 -18.12
C ARG A 85 10.73 -19.76 -18.30
N LEU A 86 11.78 -18.93 -18.25
CA LEU A 86 11.68 -17.47 -18.45
C LEU A 86 12.51 -17.05 -19.69
N LEU A 87 11.99 -17.37 -20.88
CA LEU A 87 12.73 -17.24 -22.13
C LEU A 87 12.89 -15.78 -22.56
N ALA A 88 11.92 -14.90 -22.26
CA ALA A 88 12.02 -13.49 -22.63
C ALA A 88 13.06 -12.76 -21.77
N LEU A 89 13.03 -12.97 -20.46
CA LEU A 89 14.02 -12.45 -19.53
C LEU A 89 15.43 -13.00 -19.82
N ALA A 90 15.55 -14.28 -20.19
CA ALA A 90 16.82 -14.85 -20.64
C ALA A 90 17.38 -14.10 -21.86
N LYS A 91 16.55 -13.83 -22.87
CA LYS A 91 16.94 -13.06 -24.06
C LYS A 91 17.34 -11.62 -23.73
N LEU A 92 16.62 -10.94 -22.83
CA LEU A 92 16.99 -9.59 -22.39
C LEU A 92 18.35 -9.59 -21.68
N ARG A 93 18.58 -10.59 -20.81
CA ARG A 93 19.87 -10.78 -20.13
C ARG A 93 21.03 -10.98 -21.10
N GLU A 94 20.83 -11.74 -22.17
CA GLU A 94 21.86 -12.04 -23.17
C GLU A 94 22.15 -10.86 -24.11
N ASN A 95 21.11 -10.19 -24.60
CA ASN A 95 21.23 -9.19 -25.68
C ASN A 95 21.37 -7.75 -25.17
N GLY A 96 20.85 -7.44 -23.99
CA GLY A 96 20.94 -6.13 -23.37
C GLY A 96 21.71 -6.22 -22.05
N GLY A 97 21.00 -6.43 -20.95
CA GLY A 97 21.63 -6.61 -19.65
C GLY A 97 20.69 -7.09 -18.55
N TYR A 98 21.28 -7.68 -17.52
CA TYR A 98 20.64 -8.05 -16.26
C TYR A 98 21.57 -7.70 -15.09
N SER A 99 21.00 -7.20 -14.01
CA SER A 99 21.69 -7.04 -12.73
C SER A 99 20.73 -7.22 -11.57
N GLN A 100 21.26 -7.61 -10.41
CA GLN A 100 20.55 -7.40 -9.16
C GLN A 100 20.44 -5.89 -8.91
N LEU A 101 19.28 -5.45 -8.46
CA LEU A 101 18.99 -4.04 -8.22
C LEU A 101 18.94 -3.78 -6.72
N GLY A 102 19.80 -2.87 -6.24
CA GLY A 102 19.78 -2.39 -4.86
C GLY A 102 18.43 -1.77 -4.50
N THR A 103 17.80 -2.30 -3.46
CA THR A 103 16.50 -1.85 -2.95
C THR A 103 16.66 -0.73 -1.91
N SER A 104 15.55 -0.24 -1.35
CA SER A 104 15.56 0.74 -0.26
C SER A 104 16.00 0.12 1.07
N ILE A 105 16.43 0.98 2.00
CA ILE A 105 16.57 0.63 3.41
C ILE A 105 15.45 1.38 4.14
N PRO A 106 14.49 0.71 4.82
CA PRO A 106 14.22 -0.72 4.71
C PRO A 106 13.63 -1.10 3.32
N PRO A 107 13.75 -2.37 2.90
CA PRO A 107 13.22 -2.88 1.63
C PRO A 107 11.71 -3.09 1.71
N GLN A 108 10.94 -2.02 1.86
CA GLN A 108 9.47 -2.06 1.87
C GLN A 108 8.95 -1.40 0.60
N SER A 109 7.98 -2.00 -0.08
CA SER A 109 7.44 -1.48 -1.36
C SER A 109 7.10 0.02 -1.34
N PRO A 110 6.40 0.60 -0.32
CA PRO A 110 6.13 2.04 -0.35
C PRO A 110 7.40 2.91 -0.29
N VAL A 111 8.47 2.42 0.35
CA VAL A 111 9.78 3.09 0.44
C VAL A 111 10.55 2.89 -0.87
N ALA A 112 10.60 1.66 -1.37
CA ALA A 112 11.32 1.28 -2.58
C ALA A 112 10.77 1.98 -3.82
N TRP A 113 9.45 1.98 -4.00
CA TRP A 113 8.82 2.72 -5.09
C TRP A 113 8.99 4.24 -4.93
N ALA A 114 9.02 4.78 -3.72
CA ALA A 114 9.33 6.21 -3.53
C ALA A 114 10.78 6.55 -3.89
N ASN A 115 11.73 5.63 -3.68
CA ASN A 115 13.09 5.76 -4.20
C ASN A 115 13.11 5.84 -5.72
N PHE A 116 12.40 4.93 -6.40
CA PHE A 116 12.25 4.95 -7.87
C PHE A 116 11.64 6.26 -8.35
N ILE A 117 10.53 6.68 -7.75
CA ILE A 117 9.77 7.87 -8.15
C ILE A 117 10.62 9.14 -8.07
N THR A 118 11.41 9.29 -7.01
CA THR A 118 12.16 10.54 -6.76
C THR A 118 13.60 10.49 -7.23
N GLY A 119 14.13 9.31 -7.60
CA GLY A 119 15.55 9.11 -7.89
C GLY A 119 16.46 9.38 -6.69
N ALA A 120 15.92 9.30 -5.47
CA ALA A 120 16.61 9.64 -4.23
C ALA A 120 16.08 8.80 -3.05
N GLY A 121 16.85 8.72 -1.95
CA GLY A 121 16.51 7.87 -0.81
C GLY A 121 15.45 8.44 0.16
N PRO A 122 15.16 7.71 1.25
CA PRO A 122 14.12 8.08 2.24
C PRO A 122 14.29 9.44 2.89
N GLY A 123 15.51 9.96 3.00
CA GLY A 123 15.76 11.31 3.50
C GLY A 123 15.16 12.41 2.61
N VAL A 124 14.86 12.14 1.34
CA VAL A 124 14.22 13.10 0.42
C VAL A 124 12.70 12.99 0.46
N HIS A 125 12.16 11.79 0.18
CA HIS A 125 10.70 11.61 0.08
C HIS A 125 10.01 11.42 1.44
N GLY A 126 10.77 11.06 2.47
CA GLY A 126 10.30 11.02 3.86
C GLY A 126 9.24 9.97 4.14
N ILE A 127 9.24 8.87 3.38
CA ILE A 127 8.51 7.62 3.66
C ILE A 127 9.55 6.64 4.20
N PHE A 128 9.37 6.18 5.44
CA PHE A 128 10.34 5.29 6.11
C PHE A 128 9.76 3.91 6.44
N ASP A 129 8.43 3.79 6.38
CA ASP A 129 7.64 2.59 6.68
C ASP A 129 6.22 2.83 6.13
N PHE A 130 5.28 1.90 6.31
CA PHE A 130 3.84 2.13 6.08
C PHE A 130 3.23 3.14 7.06
N ILE A 131 3.82 3.29 8.25
CA ILE A 131 3.37 4.19 9.31
C ILE A 131 4.51 5.03 9.89
N HIS A 132 4.20 6.25 10.31
CA HIS A 132 5.10 7.11 11.07
C HIS A 132 4.54 7.37 12.47
N ARG A 133 5.42 7.74 13.40
CA ARG A 133 5.03 8.33 14.69
C ARG A 133 4.79 9.83 14.55
N ASP A 134 3.85 10.35 15.32
CA ASP A 134 3.71 11.79 15.61
C ASP A 134 4.49 12.12 16.90
N PRO A 135 5.65 12.79 16.83
CA PRO A 135 6.47 13.09 18.02
C PRO A 135 5.77 14.00 19.02
N ALA A 136 4.87 14.89 18.56
CA ALA A 136 4.08 15.77 19.42
C ALA A 136 3.01 15.00 20.20
N LYS A 137 2.59 13.83 19.68
CA LYS A 137 1.73 12.86 20.36
C LYS A 137 2.50 11.63 20.85
N GLN A 138 3.81 11.79 21.07
CA GLN A 138 4.76 10.80 21.55
C GLN A 138 4.96 9.58 20.64
N TYR A 139 3.94 8.73 20.54
CA TYR A 139 3.99 7.43 19.84
C TYR A 139 2.83 7.24 18.86
N ALA A 140 1.84 8.14 18.85
CA ALA A 140 0.64 7.95 18.05
C ALA A 140 0.98 7.75 16.56
N PRO A 141 0.60 6.61 15.95
CA PRO A 141 0.93 6.34 14.57
C PRO A 141 -0.01 7.10 13.61
N TYR A 142 0.49 7.40 12.43
CA TYR A 142 -0.26 7.85 11.26
C TYR A 142 0.30 7.21 10.00
N TYR A 143 -0.49 7.15 8.93
CA TYR A 143 -0.06 6.52 7.67
C TYR A 143 0.99 7.37 6.94
N ALA A 144 2.02 6.71 6.42
CA ALA A 144 3.18 7.40 5.84
C ALA A 144 2.92 7.98 4.44
N ALA A 145 2.12 7.29 3.63
CA ALA A 145 1.91 7.64 2.22
C ALA A 145 0.85 8.72 2.01
N ALA A 146 -0.27 8.65 2.73
CA ALA A 146 -1.40 9.56 2.59
C ALA A 146 -1.99 9.91 3.96
N GLU A 147 -2.54 11.12 4.07
CA GLU A 147 -3.30 11.56 5.24
C GLU A 147 -4.67 12.07 4.84
N THR A 148 -5.70 11.54 5.49
CA THR A 148 -7.03 12.12 5.41
C THR A 148 -7.22 13.19 6.47
N VAL A 149 -7.30 14.45 6.05
CA VAL A 149 -7.62 15.59 6.90
C VAL A 149 -9.14 15.78 6.88
N VAL A 150 -9.77 15.64 8.04
CA VAL A 150 -11.21 15.88 8.20
C VAL A 150 -11.43 17.35 8.52
N SER A 151 -12.36 18.01 7.82
CA SER A 151 -12.76 19.38 8.14
C SER A 151 -13.30 19.46 9.56
N GLU A 152 -12.70 20.30 10.38
CA GLU A 152 -13.27 20.72 11.66
C GLU A 152 -14.13 21.99 11.53
N GLU A 153 -14.11 22.61 10.35
CA GLU A 153 -14.84 23.81 10.00
C GLU A 153 -16.18 23.46 9.31
N GLY A 154 -17.16 24.33 9.44
CA GLY A 154 -18.45 24.17 8.79
C GLY A 154 -19.61 24.76 9.58
N TRP A 155 -20.71 24.99 8.87
CA TRP A 155 -21.97 25.36 9.49
C TRP A 155 -22.59 24.14 10.18
N GLU A 156 -22.84 24.28 11.49
CA GLU A 156 -23.42 23.23 12.29
C GLU A 156 -24.94 23.34 12.35
N VAL A 157 -25.64 22.30 11.90
CA VAL A 157 -27.11 22.20 11.95
C VAL A 157 -27.50 20.81 12.44
N GLY A 158 -28.23 20.76 13.56
CA GLY A 158 -28.57 19.49 14.22
C GLY A 158 -27.32 18.66 14.50
N ASP A 159 -27.30 17.42 14.00
CA ASP A 159 -26.17 16.49 14.09
C ASP A 159 -25.14 16.65 12.96
N HIS A 160 -25.34 17.60 12.04
CA HIS A 160 -24.50 17.79 10.87
C HIS A 160 -23.51 18.95 11.03
N ARG A 161 -22.39 18.84 10.32
CA ARG A 161 -21.38 19.87 10.10
C ARG A 161 -21.08 19.93 8.60
N ILE A 162 -21.45 21.05 7.97
CA ILE A 162 -21.33 21.21 6.53
C ILE A 162 -20.26 22.25 6.20
N PRO A 163 -19.15 21.87 5.55
CA PRO A 163 -18.18 22.84 5.07
C PRO A 163 -18.84 23.73 4.00
N LEU A 164 -18.67 25.04 4.12
CA LEU A 164 -19.16 26.04 3.18
C LEU A 164 -17.94 26.63 2.47
N THR A 165 -17.76 26.26 1.20
CA THR A 165 -16.58 26.57 0.38
C THR A 165 -16.75 27.78 -0.55
N PHE A 166 -17.80 28.58 -0.33
CA PHE A 166 -18.16 29.74 -1.17
C PHE A 166 -18.13 31.05 -0.38
N TRP A 167 -17.69 32.13 -1.02
CA TRP A 167 -17.62 33.47 -0.42
C TRP A 167 -18.94 33.90 0.27
N PRO A 168 -18.90 34.46 1.51
CA PRO A 168 -17.72 34.84 2.30
C PRO A 168 -17.13 33.71 3.17
N PHE A 169 -17.56 32.46 2.96
CA PHE A 169 -17.07 31.29 3.68
C PHE A 169 -15.99 30.55 2.88
N GLU A 170 -14.87 30.25 3.50
CA GLU A 170 -13.74 29.54 2.85
C GLU A 170 -13.37 28.29 3.65
N HIS A 171 -14.38 27.58 4.16
CA HIS A 171 -14.15 26.38 4.97
C HIS A 171 -13.39 25.35 4.14
N GLN A 172 -12.33 24.79 4.72
CA GLN A 172 -11.57 23.73 4.04
C GLN A 172 -12.34 22.42 4.12
N PRO A 173 -12.84 21.85 3.01
CA PRO A 173 -13.48 20.56 3.06
C PRO A 173 -12.46 19.49 3.44
N SER A 174 -12.97 18.38 3.96
CA SER A 174 -12.13 17.22 4.22
C SER A 174 -11.47 16.75 2.92
N GLN A 175 -10.18 16.42 3.00
CA GLN A 175 -9.37 16.04 1.84
C GLN A 175 -8.33 15.00 2.22
N THR A 176 -7.94 14.18 1.25
CA THR A 176 -6.78 13.30 1.38
C THR A 176 -5.56 14.02 0.80
N LEU A 177 -4.44 14.00 1.50
CA LEU A 177 -3.19 14.65 1.14
C LEU A 177 -2.10 13.60 0.89
N LEU A 178 -1.35 13.76 -0.19
CA LEU A 178 -0.16 12.96 -0.49
C LEU A 178 0.96 13.41 0.46
N ARG A 179 1.50 12.48 1.25
CA ARG A 179 2.60 12.76 2.20
C ARG A 179 3.98 12.50 1.62
N ARG A 180 4.08 11.81 0.47
CA ARG A 180 5.35 11.59 -0.23
C ARG A 180 5.95 12.95 -0.60
N GLY A 181 7.11 13.26 -0.03
CA GLY A 181 7.93 14.39 -0.45
C GLY A 181 8.74 14.10 -1.70
N GLY A 182 9.53 15.08 -2.13
CA GLY A 182 10.37 14.97 -3.32
C GLY A 182 9.58 15.09 -4.62
N THR A 183 10.23 15.66 -5.64
CA THR A 183 9.64 15.84 -6.96
C THR A 183 9.71 14.52 -7.71
N PRO A 184 8.58 13.95 -8.14
CA PRO A 184 8.59 12.73 -8.93
C PRO A 184 9.21 12.99 -10.32
N PHE A 185 9.88 11.99 -10.89
CA PHE A 185 10.62 12.20 -12.15
C PHE A 185 9.71 12.58 -13.34
N TRP A 186 8.43 12.17 -13.32
CA TRP A 186 7.48 12.52 -14.36
C TRP A 186 7.06 13.99 -14.34
N ASP A 187 7.28 14.76 -13.26
CA ASP A 187 7.05 16.21 -13.28
C ASP A 187 8.01 16.90 -14.25
N TYR A 188 9.24 16.40 -14.39
CA TYR A 188 10.21 16.91 -15.37
C TYR A 188 9.83 16.51 -16.80
N LEU A 189 9.22 15.32 -16.98
CA LEU A 189 8.65 14.93 -18.27
C LEU A 189 7.46 15.82 -18.64
N ASP A 190 6.60 16.12 -17.66
CA ASP A 190 5.45 17.00 -17.82
C ASP A 190 5.87 18.38 -18.31
N GLU A 191 6.85 18.99 -17.62
CA GLU A 191 7.41 20.29 -17.97
C GLU A 191 8.09 20.30 -19.35
N ALA A 192 8.75 19.21 -19.72
CA ALA A 192 9.40 19.06 -21.03
C ALA A 192 8.41 18.75 -22.17
N GLY A 193 7.11 18.61 -21.91
CA GLY A 193 6.13 18.27 -22.94
C GLY A 193 6.20 16.81 -23.40
N ILE A 194 6.77 15.92 -22.58
CA ILE A 194 6.94 14.50 -22.89
C ILE A 194 5.76 13.72 -22.30
N PRO A 195 4.96 13.02 -23.13
CA PRO A 195 3.84 12.22 -22.63
C PRO A 195 4.31 11.14 -21.67
N ALA A 196 3.58 10.96 -20.57
CA ALA A 196 3.83 9.88 -19.63
C ALA A 196 2.52 9.18 -19.24
N TRP A 197 2.50 7.87 -19.41
CA TRP A 197 1.36 6.97 -19.15
C TRP A 197 1.77 6.02 -18.05
N ILE A 198 1.22 6.18 -16.84
CA ILE A 198 1.69 5.47 -15.65
C ILE A 198 0.50 4.74 -15.01
N TYR A 199 0.54 3.41 -14.97
CA TYR A 199 -0.56 2.60 -14.46
C TYR A 199 -0.19 1.94 -13.13
N ASP A 200 -1.11 2.03 -12.16
CA ASP A 200 -1.02 1.46 -10.81
C ASP A 200 0.25 1.84 -10.02
N ILE A 201 0.73 3.08 -10.15
CA ILE A 201 1.97 3.49 -9.46
C ILE A 201 1.82 3.50 -7.93
N PRO A 202 2.66 2.76 -7.17
CA PRO A 202 2.69 2.82 -5.71
C PRO A 202 3.09 4.19 -5.16
N SER A 203 2.73 4.47 -3.90
CA SER A 203 3.18 5.68 -3.17
C SER A 203 2.83 7.03 -3.84
N ASN A 204 1.79 7.06 -4.67
CA ASN A 204 1.31 8.28 -5.32
C ASN A 204 -0.22 8.43 -5.21
N TYR A 205 -0.74 8.26 -3.99
CA TYR A 205 -2.16 8.47 -3.66
C TYR A 205 -2.33 9.57 -2.58
N PRO A 206 -3.25 10.54 -2.77
CA PRO A 206 -3.88 10.88 -4.04
C PRO A 206 -2.83 11.21 -5.11
N PRO A 207 -3.20 11.15 -6.39
CA PRO A 207 -2.29 11.47 -7.49
C PRO A 207 -1.79 12.92 -7.37
N SER A 208 -0.48 13.14 -7.55
CA SER A 208 0.08 14.49 -7.75
C SER A 208 -0.53 15.20 -8.99
N PRO A 209 -0.71 16.52 -8.98
CA PRO A 209 -1.26 17.21 -10.14
C PRO A 209 -0.28 17.22 -11.33
N SER A 210 -0.81 17.08 -12.55
CA SER A 210 -0.08 17.30 -13.81
C SER A 210 -0.17 18.79 -14.15
N ARG A 211 0.94 19.53 -14.03
CA ARG A 211 0.95 21.00 -14.16
C ARG A 211 0.80 21.45 -15.60
N TYR A 212 1.33 20.68 -16.53
CA TYR A 212 1.35 20.98 -17.96
C TYR A 212 0.45 20.06 -18.78
N GLY A 213 -0.14 19.03 -18.15
CA GLY A 213 -1.19 18.19 -18.75
C GLY A 213 -0.65 17.06 -19.65
N ASN A 214 0.64 16.72 -19.56
CA ASN A 214 1.28 15.71 -20.39
C ASN A 214 1.34 14.33 -19.70
N VAL A 215 1.15 14.28 -18.39
CA VAL A 215 1.14 13.03 -17.61
C VAL A 215 -0.29 12.55 -17.37
N ARG A 216 -0.52 11.25 -17.59
CA ARG A 216 -1.75 10.53 -17.25
C ARG A 216 -1.40 9.34 -16.39
N TYR A 217 -2.08 9.18 -15.26
CA TYR A 217 -1.80 8.04 -14.43
C TYR A 217 -2.91 7.62 -13.48
N LEU A 218 -2.84 6.34 -13.11
CA LEU A 218 -3.67 5.66 -12.14
C LEU A 218 -2.84 5.33 -10.90
N SER A 219 -3.25 5.82 -9.73
CA SER A 219 -2.64 5.49 -8.46
C SER A 219 -2.83 4.00 -8.14
N GLY A 220 -1.79 3.34 -7.62
CA GLY A 220 -1.83 1.93 -7.22
C GLY A 220 -1.76 1.75 -5.70
N MET A 221 -0.75 1.01 -5.23
CA MET A 221 -0.56 0.71 -3.81
C MET A 221 -0.59 2.00 -2.97
N GLY A 222 -1.56 2.07 -2.05
CA GLY A 222 -1.89 3.28 -1.30
C GLY A 222 -3.36 3.70 -1.44
N VAL A 223 -4.01 3.37 -2.56
CA VAL A 223 -5.45 3.63 -2.76
C VAL A 223 -6.27 2.77 -1.80
N PRO A 224 -7.10 3.37 -0.93
CA PRO A 224 -7.90 2.64 0.03
C PRO A 224 -9.19 2.07 -0.60
N ASP A 225 -9.85 1.18 0.11
CA ASP A 225 -11.26 0.87 -0.12
C ASP A 225 -12.16 2.01 0.39
N LEU A 226 -13.48 1.94 0.15
CA LEU A 226 -14.41 2.97 0.63
C LEU A 226 -14.49 3.05 2.16
N LEU A 227 -13.97 2.07 2.89
CA LEU A 227 -13.83 2.17 4.34
C LEU A 227 -12.60 2.99 4.75
N GLY A 228 -11.76 3.37 3.79
CA GLY A 228 -10.46 4.01 3.98
C GLY A 228 -9.34 3.04 4.37
N SER A 229 -9.58 1.73 4.32
CA SER A 229 -8.59 0.74 4.70
C SER A 229 -7.81 0.21 3.49
N TYR A 230 -6.69 -0.48 3.73
CA TYR A 230 -5.97 -1.24 2.70
C TYR A 230 -6.66 -2.57 2.38
N GLY A 231 -7.94 -2.53 2.02
CA GLY A 231 -8.80 -3.68 1.77
C GLY A 231 -9.32 -4.33 3.06
N THR A 232 -10.62 -4.15 3.32
CA THR A 232 -11.37 -4.84 4.38
C THR A 232 -12.53 -5.61 3.78
N TYR A 233 -12.44 -6.94 3.78
CA TYR A 233 -13.54 -7.79 3.33
C TYR A 233 -14.69 -7.85 4.33
N GLN A 234 -15.84 -8.31 3.85
CA GLN A 234 -17.01 -8.58 4.68
C GLN A 234 -17.48 -10.01 4.47
N PHE A 235 -17.54 -10.80 5.53
CA PHE A 235 -17.93 -12.20 5.51
C PHE A 235 -19.23 -12.41 6.28
N PHE A 236 -20.17 -13.13 5.69
CA PHE A 236 -21.50 -13.38 6.23
C PHE A 236 -21.73 -14.87 6.36
N SER A 237 -22.11 -15.32 7.55
CA SER A 237 -22.36 -16.74 7.81
C SER A 237 -23.44 -16.94 8.86
N ASP A 238 -24.21 -18.01 8.72
CA ASP A 238 -25.22 -18.42 9.71
C ASP A 238 -24.65 -19.25 10.87
N GLU A 239 -23.35 -19.58 10.83
CA GLU A 239 -22.63 -20.20 11.96
C GLU A 239 -22.20 -19.19 13.03
N LEU A 240 -22.20 -17.90 12.69
CA LEU A 240 -21.74 -16.84 13.57
C LEU A 240 -22.85 -16.41 14.53
N PHE A 241 -22.53 -16.30 15.81
CA PHE A 241 -23.45 -15.78 16.83
C PHE A 241 -23.29 -14.29 17.10
N ARG A 242 -22.10 -13.74 16.84
CA ARG A 242 -21.78 -12.33 17.07
C ARG A 242 -20.86 -11.78 15.99
N PRO A 243 -20.89 -10.47 15.72
CA PRO A 243 -19.95 -9.83 14.83
C PRO A 243 -18.50 -9.97 15.33
N ILE A 244 -17.57 -10.21 14.41
CA ILE A 244 -16.12 -10.23 14.67
C ILE A 244 -15.49 -9.16 13.77
N ASN A 245 -14.64 -8.31 14.34
CA ASN A 245 -13.77 -7.42 13.57
C ASN A 245 -12.34 -7.86 13.82
N GLU A 246 -11.62 -8.14 12.75
CA GLU A 246 -10.25 -8.67 12.74
C GLU A 246 -9.38 -7.80 11.82
N GLY A 247 -8.08 -8.12 11.71
CA GLY A 247 -7.17 -7.35 10.86
C GLY A 247 -7.61 -7.37 9.39
N GLY A 248 -8.18 -6.26 8.92
CA GLY A 248 -8.72 -6.10 7.57
C GLY A 248 -9.84 -7.07 7.18
N GLY A 249 -10.69 -7.44 8.15
CA GLY A 249 -11.87 -8.26 7.90
C GLY A 249 -13.02 -7.95 8.86
N MET A 250 -14.25 -8.08 8.37
CA MET A 250 -15.47 -8.01 9.18
C MET A 250 -16.31 -9.28 8.98
N ARG A 251 -16.45 -10.12 10.01
CA ARG A 251 -17.38 -11.24 9.98
C ARG A 251 -18.69 -10.87 10.68
N ARG A 252 -19.82 -11.16 10.03
CA ARG A 252 -21.15 -10.78 10.47
C ARG A 252 -22.08 -12.00 10.47
N PRO A 253 -22.91 -12.16 11.51
CA PRO A 253 -23.92 -13.20 11.53
C PRO A 253 -25.01 -12.92 10.48
N LEU A 254 -25.50 -13.97 9.84
CA LEU A 254 -26.63 -13.92 8.92
C LEU A 254 -27.73 -14.85 9.43
N VAL A 255 -28.87 -14.29 9.85
CA VAL A 255 -29.96 -15.07 10.45
C VAL A 255 -31.03 -15.37 9.39
N PHE A 256 -31.21 -16.65 9.07
CA PHE A 256 -32.22 -17.10 8.13
C PHE A 256 -33.58 -17.29 8.82
N SER A 257 -34.62 -16.73 8.20
CA SER A 257 -36.02 -17.09 8.43
C SER A 257 -36.49 -17.89 7.21
N ASN A 258 -36.71 -19.19 7.42
CA ASN A 258 -36.83 -20.18 6.33
C ASN A 258 -35.56 -20.19 5.45
N ASP A 259 -35.69 -19.71 4.21
CA ASP A 259 -34.61 -19.64 3.24
C ASP A 259 -34.20 -18.21 2.88
N ALA A 260 -34.71 -17.22 3.61
CA ALA A 260 -34.39 -15.81 3.41
C ALA A 260 -33.64 -15.20 4.60
N ALA A 261 -32.64 -14.38 4.33
CA ALA A 261 -31.94 -13.58 5.33
C ALA A 261 -31.67 -12.17 4.82
N LYS A 262 -31.39 -11.23 5.73
CA LYS A 262 -30.96 -9.87 5.40
C LYS A 262 -29.60 -9.58 5.98
N GLY A 263 -28.71 -9.02 5.17
CA GLY A 263 -27.38 -8.57 5.56
C GLY A 263 -27.19 -7.07 5.32
N LYS A 264 -26.07 -6.55 5.82
CA LYS A 264 -25.68 -5.15 5.62
C LYS A 264 -24.21 -5.06 5.25
N LEU A 265 -23.92 -4.50 4.08
CA LEU A 265 -22.58 -4.06 3.72
C LEU A 265 -22.27 -2.76 4.46
N THR A 266 -21.13 -2.73 5.13
CA THR A 266 -20.56 -1.54 5.77
C THR A 266 -19.82 -0.73 4.72
N GLY A 267 -20.21 0.53 4.54
CA GLY A 267 -19.57 1.46 3.60
C GLY A 267 -18.90 2.64 4.30
N PRO A 268 -18.59 3.73 3.56
CA PRO A 268 -17.82 4.86 4.07
C PRO A 268 -18.48 5.53 5.27
N SER A 269 -17.67 6.15 6.12
CA SER A 269 -18.16 6.99 7.21
C SER A 269 -18.77 8.30 6.68
N ASN A 270 -19.95 8.68 7.16
CA ASN A 270 -20.55 9.98 6.86
C ASN A 270 -19.82 11.09 7.61
N THR A 271 -18.96 11.82 6.90
CA THR A 271 -18.13 12.91 7.41
C THR A 271 -18.87 14.24 7.57
N TYR A 272 -20.10 14.35 7.07
CA TYR A 272 -20.97 15.51 7.30
C TYR A 272 -21.67 15.46 8.66
N LEU A 273 -21.50 14.38 9.44
CA LEU A 273 -21.97 14.31 10.83
C LEU A 273 -20.91 14.84 11.78
N LYS A 274 -21.34 15.56 12.83
CA LYS A 274 -20.47 15.97 13.96
C LYS A 274 -19.78 14.78 14.62
N HIS A 275 -20.43 13.62 14.58
CA HIS A 275 -19.90 12.34 14.99
C HIS A 275 -20.03 11.36 13.82
N PRO A 276 -18.95 11.18 13.02
CA PRO A 276 -18.97 10.31 11.86
C PRO A 276 -19.42 8.89 12.21
N ARG A 277 -20.26 8.31 11.34
CA ARG A 277 -20.77 6.93 11.46
C ARG A 277 -20.74 6.26 10.10
N ASP A 278 -20.40 4.98 10.07
CA ASP A 278 -20.38 4.20 8.84
C ASP A 278 -21.79 4.05 8.24
N THR A 279 -21.87 4.28 6.94
CA THR A 279 -23.06 3.99 6.15
C THR A 279 -23.26 2.48 5.96
N LYS A 280 -24.48 2.09 5.59
CA LYS A 280 -24.86 0.70 5.35
C LYS A 280 -25.68 0.58 4.07
N ALA A 281 -25.37 -0.43 3.26
CA ALA A 281 -26.22 -0.88 2.16
C ALA A 281 -26.84 -2.23 2.54
N GLU A 282 -28.18 -2.32 2.50
CA GLU A 282 -28.88 -3.56 2.80
C GLU A 282 -28.91 -4.49 1.59
N PHE A 283 -28.76 -5.80 1.84
CA PHE A 283 -28.98 -6.83 0.84
C PHE A 283 -29.83 -7.96 1.42
N ALA A 284 -30.57 -8.64 0.56
CA ALA A 284 -31.27 -9.87 0.92
C ALA A 284 -30.58 -11.08 0.28
N VAL A 285 -30.66 -12.22 0.97
CA VAL A 285 -30.16 -13.50 0.49
C VAL A 285 -31.32 -14.49 0.53
N HIS A 286 -31.48 -15.25 -0.54
CA HIS A 286 -32.41 -16.36 -0.66
C HIS A 286 -31.63 -17.61 -1.05
N ARG A 287 -31.49 -18.57 -0.12
CA ARG A 287 -30.87 -19.86 -0.45
C ARG A 287 -31.87 -20.76 -1.16
N HIS A 288 -31.41 -21.57 -2.09
CA HIS A 288 -32.27 -22.61 -2.66
C HIS A 288 -32.46 -23.73 -1.60
N PRO A 289 -33.67 -24.28 -1.41
CA PRO A 289 -33.92 -25.27 -0.34
C PRO A 289 -33.10 -26.56 -0.45
N THR A 290 -32.74 -26.97 -1.67
CA THR A 290 -32.10 -28.27 -1.95
C THR A 290 -30.92 -28.23 -2.93
N LYS A 291 -30.57 -27.05 -3.46
CA LYS A 291 -29.51 -26.90 -4.47
C LYS A 291 -28.43 -25.99 -3.89
N PRO A 292 -27.16 -26.19 -4.26
CA PRO A 292 -26.06 -25.37 -3.78
C PRO A 292 -26.05 -24.01 -4.51
N VAL A 293 -27.12 -23.24 -4.34
CA VAL A 293 -27.39 -21.99 -5.06
C VAL A 293 -27.98 -20.96 -4.10
N ALA A 294 -27.59 -19.70 -4.26
CA ALA A 294 -28.22 -18.59 -3.57
C ALA A 294 -28.47 -17.42 -4.52
N ARG A 295 -29.58 -16.70 -4.27
CA ARG A 295 -29.90 -15.42 -4.89
C ARG A 295 -29.62 -14.30 -3.90
N ILE A 296 -28.87 -13.29 -4.33
CA ILE A 296 -28.57 -12.08 -3.58
C ILE A 296 -29.29 -10.92 -4.26
N GLU A 297 -30.00 -10.12 -3.48
CA GLU A 297 -30.68 -8.91 -3.95
C GLU A 297 -30.02 -7.70 -3.30
N LEU A 298 -29.44 -6.82 -4.12
CA LEU A 298 -28.72 -5.63 -3.67
C LEU A 298 -29.15 -4.43 -4.52
N GLN A 299 -29.89 -3.50 -3.91
CA GLN A 299 -30.30 -2.23 -4.55
C GLN A 299 -30.91 -2.42 -5.96
N GLY A 300 -31.83 -3.37 -6.10
CA GLY A 300 -32.49 -3.69 -7.38
C GLY A 300 -31.71 -4.64 -8.29
N GLN A 301 -30.44 -4.92 -8.00
CA GLN A 301 -29.66 -5.97 -8.69
C GLN A 301 -30.03 -7.34 -8.14
N THR A 302 -30.17 -8.32 -9.02
CA THR A 302 -30.37 -9.74 -8.69
C THR A 302 -29.17 -10.55 -9.14
N ILE A 303 -28.48 -11.18 -8.20
CA ILE A 303 -27.26 -11.95 -8.42
C ILE A 303 -27.55 -13.40 -8.04
N VAL A 304 -27.38 -14.35 -8.95
CA VAL A 304 -27.57 -15.78 -8.66
C VAL A 304 -26.21 -16.46 -8.75
N LEU A 305 -25.79 -17.12 -7.68
CA LEU A 305 -24.50 -17.79 -7.56
C LEU A 305 -24.72 -19.26 -7.24
N ASN A 306 -24.00 -20.15 -7.92
CA ASN A 306 -23.77 -21.50 -7.40
C ASN A 306 -22.67 -21.44 -6.34
N GLU A 307 -22.63 -22.44 -5.48
CA GLU A 307 -21.51 -22.64 -4.58
C GLU A 307 -20.20 -22.73 -5.37
N GLY A 308 -19.20 -21.96 -4.96
CA GLY A 308 -17.93 -21.80 -5.69
C GLY A 308 -17.92 -20.68 -6.74
N ASP A 309 -19.05 -20.00 -7.00
CA ASP A 309 -19.11 -18.91 -7.98
C ASP A 309 -18.83 -17.54 -7.36
N TRP A 310 -18.10 -16.74 -8.14
CA TRP A 310 -17.97 -15.30 -7.94
C TRP A 310 -19.00 -14.55 -8.79
N SER A 311 -19.56 -13.48 -8.24
CA SER A 311 -20.35 -12.54 -9.01
C SER A 311 -19.46 -11.73 -9.96
N ARG A 312 -20.08 -11.11 -10.98
CA ARG A 312 -19.49 -9.93 -11.62
C ARG A 312 -19.36 -8.79 -10.60
N TRP A 313 -18.70 -7.70 -10.99
CA TRP A 313 -18.73 -6.47 -10.20
C TRP A 313 -20.18 -6.00 -10.00
N CYS A 314 -20.53 -5.70 -8.75
CA CYS A 314 -21.83 -5.18 -8.35
C CYS A 314 -21.64 -3.75 -7.85
N LYS A 315 -22.40 -2.80 -8.40
CA LYS A 315 -22.42 -1.42 -7.91
C LYS A 315 -23.17 -1.34 -6.58
N VAL A 316 -22.72 -0.47 -5.68
CA VAL A 316 -23.32 -0.23 -4.37
C VAL A 316 -23.31 1.26 -4.11
N ASP A 317 -24.49 1.85 -3.97
CA ASP A 317 -24.67 3.24 -3.61
C ASP A 317 -24.76 3.41 -2.08
N PHE A 318 -23.98 4.33 -1.53
CA PHE A 318 -24.01 4.68 -0.12
C PHE A 318 -24.53 6.10 0.07
N ARG A 319 -25.72 6.19 0.69
CA ARG A 319 -26.35 7.46 1.06
C ARG A 319 -25.71 8.05 2.32
N LEU A 320 -25.03 9.18 2.17
CA LEU A 320 -24.59 10.05 3.25
C LEU A 320 -25.72 11.03 3.59
N GLU A 321 -26.36 10.79 4.72
CA GLU A 321 -27.43 11.65 5.25
C GLU A 321 -26.97 13.11 5.41
N MET A 322 -27.79 14.04 4.91
CA MET A 322 -27.65 15.49 5.06
C MET A 322 -28.85 16.07 5.84
N PRO A 323 -28.78 17.34 6.30
CA PRO A 323 -29.95 17.99 6.91
C PRO A 323 -31.17 17.96 5.98
N PRO A 324 -32.40 17.87 6.52
CA PRO A 324 -33.62 17.61 5.72
C PRO A 324 -33.92 18.60 4.57
N PHE A 325 -33.28 19.77 4.54
CA PHE A 325 -33.44 20.79 3.52
C PHE A 325 -32.36 20.75 2.41
N LEU A 326 -31.39 19.84 2.51
CA LEU A 326 -30.38 19.57 1.49
C LEU A 326 -30.56 18.16 0.93
N PRO A 327 -30.25 17.92 -0.34
CA PRO A 327 -30.19 16.57 -0.87
C PRO A 327 -29.09 15.77 -0.19
N ASP A 328 -29.33 14.48 0.03
CA ASP A 328 -28.30 13.56 0.50
C ASP A 328 -27.15 13.46 -0.51
N VAL A 329 -25.95 13.21 0.00
CA VAL A 329 -24.78 12.96 -0.84
C VAL A 329 -24.67 11.45 -1.06
N HIS A 330 -24.37 11.05 -2.29
CA HIS A 330 -24.28 9.65 -2.70
C HIS A 330 -22.84 9.30 -3.04
N VAL A 331 -22.38 8.15 -2.57
CA VAL A 331 -21.03 7.62 -2.84
C VAL A 331 -21.17 6.25 -3.50
N SER A 332 -20.76 6.15 -4.77
CA SER A 332 -20.75 4.89 -5.50
C SER A 332 -19.50 4.08 -5.16
N GLY A 333 -19.69 2.78 -4.96
CA GLY A 333 -18.62 1.80 -4.85
C GLY A 333 -18.96 0.51 -5.59
N ILE A 334 -17.98 -0.38 -5.71
CA ILE A 334 -18.17 -1.70 -6.31
C ILE A 334 -17.65 -2.81 -5.41
N CYS A 335 -18.32 -3.96 -5.41
CA CYS A 335 -17.84 -5.16 -4.74
C CYS A 335 -18.19 -6.42 -5.54
N ARG A 336 -17.53 -7.54 -5.23
CA ARG A 336 -17.93 -8.87 -5.69
C ARG A 336 -18.39 -9.73 -4.52
N PHE A 337 -19.36 -10.59 -4.78
CA PHE A 337 -19.76 -11.66 -3.88
C PHE A 337 -19.15 -12.98 -4.32
N TYR A 338 -18.79 -13.81 -3.33
CA TYR A 338 -18.35 -15.18 -3.54
C TYR A 338 -19.13 -16.11 -2.61
N LEU A 339 -19.92 -17.00 -3.22
CA LEU A 339 -20.69 -17.97 -2.46
C LEU A 339 -19.80 -19.17 -2.15
N GLN A 340 -19.19 -19.19 -0.97
CA GLN A 340 -18.35 -20.30 -0.52
C GLN A 340 -19.16 -21.56 -0.27
N GLN A 341 -20.34 -21.39 0.34
CA GLN A 341 -21.18 -22.50 0.72
C GLN A 341 -22.64 -22.05 0.82
N ALA A 342 -23.55 -22.79 0.20
CA ALA A 342 -24.99 -22.52 0.32
C ALA A 342 -25.62 -23.31 1.47
N GLN A 343 -25.17 -24.55 1.69
CA GLN A 343 -25.67 -25.50 2.70
C GLN A 343 -24.57 -26.52 3.11
N PRO A 344 -24.67 -27.18 4.29
CA PRO A 344 -25.64 -26.94 5.36
C PRO A 344 -25.40 -25.62 6.11
N THR A 345 -24.18 -25.11 6.08
CA THR A 345 -23.80 -23.81 6.63
C THR A 345 -23.69 -22.80 5.50
N PHE A 346 -24.37 -21.67 5.61
CA PHE A 346 -24.30 -20.62 4.60
C PHE A 346 -23.05 -19.77 4.82
N ARG A 347 -22.23 -19.60 3.78
CA ARG A 347 -20.99 -18.80 3.80
C ARG A 347 -20.91 -17.93 2.55
N LEU A 348 -20.96 -16.62 2.76
CA LEU A 348 -20.90 -15.62 1.70
C LEU A 348 -19.80 -14.60 2.00
N TYR A 349 -18.85 -14.49 1.09
CA TYR A 349 -17.82 -13.47 1.12
C TYR A 349 -18.24 -12.29 0.23
N ALA A 350 -17.94 -11.07 0.68
CA ALA A 350 -17.98 -9.85 -0.12
C ALA A 350 -16.59 -9.20 -0.10
N SER A 351 -16.08 -8.87 -1.28
CA SER A 351 -14.78 -8.19 -1.44
C SER A 351 -14.77 -6.85 -0.71
N PRO A 352 -13.57 -6.28 -0.43
CA PRO A 352 -13.47 -4.87 -0.13
C PRO A 352 -14.26 -4.03 -1.14
N ILE A 353 -14.92 -2.98 -0.64
CA ILE A 353 -15.72 -2.10 -1.49
C ILE A 353 -14.77 -1.12 -2.16
N ASN A 354 -14.52 -1.34 -3.43
CA ASN A 354 -13.67 -0.50 -4.26
C ASN A 354 -14.40 0.80 -4.61
N ILE A 355 -13.63 1.81 -4.99
CA ILE A 355 -14.13 3.03 -5.62
C ILE A 355 -14.77 2.61 -6.94
N ASP A 356 -15.94 3.17 -7.29
CA ASP A 356 -16.53 2.91 -8.62
C ASP A 356 -15.73 3.67 -9.69
N PRO A 357 -14.98 3.00 -10.58
CA PRO A 357 -14.17 3.67 -11.59
C PRO A 357 -15.00 4.40 -12.64
N SER A 358 -16.28 4.06 -12.80
CA SER A 358 -17.20 4.74 -13.73
C SER A 358 -17.86 5.98 -13.12
N GLU A 359 -17.91 6.06 -11.78
CA GLU A 359 -18.49 7.18 -11.03
C GLU A 359 -17.66 7.47 -9.76
N PRO A 360 -16.38 7.86 -9.90
CA PRO A 360 -15.48 8.00 -8.75
C PRO A 360 -15.83 9.20 -7.84
N GLY A 361 -16.71 10.10 -8.30
CA GLY A 361 -17.04 11.34 -7.60
C GLY A 361 -15.76 12.15 -7.32
N ASP A 362 -15.60 12.61 -6.08
CA ASP A 362 -14.41 13.35 -5.66
C ASP A 362 -13.22 12.46 -5.24
N GLN A 363 -13.34 11.14 -5.40
CA GLN A 363 -12.28 10.19 -5.03
C GLN A 363 -11.22 10.17 -6.12
N ARG A 364 -10.26 11.10 -6.02
CA ARG A 364 -9.17 11.23 -6.99
C ARG A 364 -8.18 10.07 -6.89
N ILE A 365 -8.32 9.12 -7.80
CA ILE A 365 -7.38 8.00 -8.02
C ILE A 365 -6.63 8.08 -9.35
N THR A 366 -6.98 9.06 -10.19
CA THR A 366 -6.26 9.35 -11.45
C THR A 366 -5.98 10.83 -11.60
N GLU A 367 -4.97 11.13 -12.43
CA GLU A 367 -4.72 12.45 -12.99
C GLU A 367 -4.60 12.29 -14.52
N PRO A 368 -5.34 13.07 -15.34
CA PRO A 368 -6.48 13.91 -14.93
C PRO A 368 -7.62 13.05 -14.35
N ALA A 369 -8.50 13.67 -13.57
CA ALA A 369 -9.52 12.96 -12.80
C ALA A 369 -10.50 12.10 -13.64
N ASP A 370 -10.72 12.46 -14.91
CA ASP A 370 -11.59 11.73 -15.86
C ASP A 370 -10.89 10.53 -16.52
N PHE A 371 -9.60 10.31 -16.24
CA PHE A 371 -8.86 9.22 -16.88
C PHE A 371 -9.39 7.84 -16.45
N VAL A 372 -9.78 7.69 -15.17
CA VAL A 372 -10.36 6.42 -14.69
C VAL A 372 -11.67 6.06 -15.38
N THR A 373 -12.54 7.04 -15.65
CA THR A 373 -13.82 6.80 -16.33
C THR A 373 -13.60 6.37 -17.77
N ARG A 374 -12.61 6.97 -18.47
CA ARG A 374 -12.22 6.54 -19.82
C ARG A 374 -11.71 5.10 -19.86
N ILE A 375 -10.94 4.67 -18.85
CA ILE A 375 -10.53 3.26 -18.72
C ILE A 375 -11.76 2.37 -18.50
N SER A 376 -12.67 2.78 -17.61
CA SER A 376 -13.86 2.01 -17.27
C SER A 376 -14.86 1.88 -18.43
N ASP A 377 -14.97 2.90 -19.28
CA ASP A 377 -15.84 2.87 -20.46
C ASP A 377 -15.44 1.77 -21.46
N GLU A 378 -14.14 1.43 -21.54
CA GLU A 378 -13.62 0.39 -22.43
C GLU A 378 -13.48 -0.98 -21.75
N LEU A 379 -13.07 -1.01 -20.48
CA LEU A 379 -12.78 -2.26 -19.75
C LEU A 379 -13.89 -2.74 -18.82
N ASP A 380 -14.99 -1.98 -18.69
CA ASP A 380 -16.00 -2.15 -17.64
C ASP A 380 -15.39 -1.88 -16.25
N LEU A 381 -16.06 -2.30 -15.18
CA LEU A 381 -15.60 -2.16 -13.80
C LEU A 381 -14.36 -3.03 -13.51
N PHE A 382 -13.41 -2.50 -12.74
CA PHE A 382 -12.17 -3.17 -12.36
C PHE A 382 -11.71 -2.78 -10.94
N TYR A 383 -10.77 -3.54 -10.37
CA TYR A 383 -10.18 -3.22 -9.06
C TYR A 383 -9.53 -1.82 -9.02
N THR A 384 -9.90 -1.00 -8.03
CA THR A 384 -9.29 0.32 -7.77
C THR A 384 -8.47 0.35 -6.48
N THR A 385 -8.68 -0.60 -5.56
CA THR A 385 -7.91 -0.68 -4.32
C THR A 385 -6.45 -1.03 -4.60
N GLY A 386 -5.52 -0.42 -3.85
CA GLY A 386 -4.09 -0.66 -4.06
C GLY A 386 -3.61 -2.08 -3.70
N PHE A 387 -4.31 -2.77 -2.80
CA PHE A 387 -4.10 -4.20 -2.51
C PHE A 387 -5.31 -4.98 -3.02
N GLN A 388 -5.13 -5.68 -4.13
CA GLN A 388 -6.22 -6.28 -4.90
C GLN A 388 -6.45 -7.75 -4.52
N GLU A 389 -5.37 -8.51 -4.31
CA GLU A 389 -5.42 -9.87 -3.78
C GLU A 389 -5.70 -9.88 -2.27
N ASP A 390 -6.77 -10.56 -1.85
CA ASP A 390 -7.22 -10.55 -0.46
C ASP A 390 -6.45 -11.58 0.40
N HIS A 391 -5.18 -11.26 0.63
CA HIS A 391 -4.29 -12.01 1.51
C HIS A 391 -4.81 -12.07 2.95
N LYS A 392 -5.62 -11.11 3.39
CA LYS A 392 -6.16 -11.09 4.76
C LYS A 392 -7.25 -12.12 4.93
N ALA A 393 -8.11 -12.32 3.92
CA ALA A 393 -9.09 -13.39 3.94
C ALA A 393 -8.41 -14.77 4.06
N LEU A 394 -7.27 -14.99 3.40
CA LEU A 394 -6.50 -16.22 3.56
C LEU A 394 -5.84 -16.31 4.96
N ALA A 395 -5.14 -15.27 5.39
CA ALA A 395 -4.47 -15.24 6.70
C ALA A 395 -5.45 -15.42 7.88
N ASN A 396 -6.68 -14.90 7.74
CA ASN A 396 -7.74 -15.06 8.74
C ASN A 396 -8.50 -16.40 8.62
N GLY A 397 -8.19 -17.24 7.63
CA GLY A 397 -8.86 -18.53 7.41
C GLY A 397 -10.29 -18.42 6.88
N VAL A 398 -10.64 -17.29 6.25
CA VAL A 398 -11.88 -17.15 5.47
C VAL A 398 -11.73 -17.84 4.13
N PHE A 399 -10.59 -17.65 3.46
CA PHE A 399 -10.22 -18.37 2.25
C PHE A 399 -9.37 -19.60 2.56
N THR A 400 -9.58 -20.62 1.74
CA THR A 400 -8.60 -21.68 1.49
C THR A 400 -7.56 -21.21 0.47
N ASP A 401 -6.41 -21.90 0.39
CA ASP A 401 -5.40 -21.58 -0.63
C ASP A 401 -5.95 -21.62 -2.06
N ALA A 402 -6.85 -22.57 -2.36
CA ALA A 402 -7.44 -22.69 -3.70
C ALA A 402 -8.37 -21.50 -4.03
N GLU A 403 -9.07 -20.97 -3.03
CA GLU A 403 -9.93 -19.79 -3.18
C GLU A 403 -9.11 -18.52 -3.37
N PHE A 404 -8.06 -18.34 -2.58
CA PHE A 404 -7.13 -17.23 -2.76
C PHE A 404 -6.45 -17.30 -4.14
N GLY A 405 -5.96 -18.48 -4.55
CA GLY A 405 -5.34 -18.65 -5.86
C GLY A 405 -6.29 -18.33 -7.03
N ARG A 406 -7.57 -18.69 -6.92
CA ARG A 406 -8.59 -18.29 -7.91
C ARG A 406 -8.81 -16.77 -7.93
N GLN A 407 -8.89 -16.14 -6.76
CA GLN A 407 -9.09 -14.70 -6.66
C GLN A 407 -7.88 -13.93 -7.20
N ALA A 408 -6.66 -14.37 -6.90
CA ALA A 408 -5.42 -13.80 -7.42
C ALA A 408 -5.31 -13.95 -8.95
N ASP A 409 -5.78 -15.07 -9.52
CA ASP A 409 -5.85 -15.24 -10.97
C ASP A 409 -6.84 -14.25 -11.63
N TYR A 410 -7.98 -13.95 -11.00
CA TYR A 410 -8.89 -12.91 -11.48
C TYR A 410 -8.23 -11.52 -11.48
N VAL A 411 -7.52 -11.18 -10.40
CA VAL A 411 -6.77 -9.92 -10.32
C VAL A 411 -5.74 -9.83 -11.44
N LEU A 412 -4.90 -10.86 -11.61
CA LEU A 412 -3.90 -10.88 -12.67
C LEU A 412 -4.52 -10.76 -14.07
N LYS A 413 -5.66 -11.44 -14.33
CA LYS A 413 -6.39 -11.29 -15.60
C LYS A 413 -6.87 -9.85 -15.83
N GLU A 414 -7.40 -9.19 -14.81
CA GLU A 414 -7.80 -7.78 -14.91
C GLU A 414 -6.60 -6.85 -15.14
N ARG A 415 -5.43 -7.14 -14.55
CA ARG A 415 -4.19 -6.39 -14.82
C ARG A 415 -3.66 -6.60 -16.23
N LEU A 416 -3.72 -7.82 -16.75
CA LEU A 416 -3.36 -8.10 -18.14
C LEU A 416 -4.29 -7.37 -19.12
N ASN A 417 -5.58 -7.26 -18.81
CA ASN A 417 -6.52 -6.46 -19.63
C ASN A 417 -6.20 -4.95 -19.56
N LEU A 418 -5.86 -4.43 -18.37
CA LEU A 418 -5.43 -3.04 -18.24
C LEU A 418 -4.12 -2.75 -18.97
N LEU A 419 -3.16 -3.69 -18.97
CA LEU A 419 -1.93 -3.56 -19.76
C LEU A 419 -2.24 -3.51 -21.25
N ARG A 420 -3.17 -4.34 -21.75
CA ARG A 420 -3.57 -4.31 -23.16
C ARG A 420 -4.16 -2.95 -23.53
N TYR A 421 -5.06 -2.41 -22.71
CA TYR A 421 -5.53 -1.03 -22.86
C TYR A 421 -4.37 -0.04 -22.90
N ALA A 422 -3.46 -0.11 -21.93
CA ALA A 422 -2.31 0.80 -21.88
C ALA A 422 -1.44 0.74 -23.14
N ILE A 423 -1.18 -0.47 -23.65
CA ILE A 423 -0.39 -0.69 -24.87
C ILE A 423 -1.11 -0.20 -26.13
N ASP A 424 -2.43 -0.38 -26.21
CA ASP A 424 -3.23 0.01 -27.38
C ASP A 424 -3.42 1.52 -27.48
N HIS A 425 -3.35 2.23 -26.35
CA HIS A 425 -3.41 3.70 -26.26
C HIS A 425 -2.04 4.38 -26.14
N TYR A 426 -0.94 3.61 -26.19
CA TYR A 426 0.42 4.14 -26.09
C TYR A 426 1.03 4.46 -27.46
N GLU A 427 1.39 5.73 -27.67
CA GLU A 427 2.01 6.22 -28.90
C GLU A 427 3.51 6.46 -28.71
N ASP A 428 3.89 7.43 -27.88
CA ASP A 428 5.27 7.80 -27.56
C ASP A 428 5.43 8.29 -26.11
N GLY A 429 6.66 8.68 -25.74
CA GLY A 429 7.00 9.10 -24.39
C GLY A 429 7.29 7.92 -23.46
N LEU A 430 6.80 8.02 -22.22
CA LEU A 430 6.97 6.99 -21.19
C LEU A 430 5.69 6.15 -21.05
N LEU A 431 5.84 4.82 -21.07
CA LEU A 431 4.86 3.89 -20.53
C LEU A 431 5.45 3.19 -19.30
N PHE A 432 4.84 3.41 -18.13
CA PHE A 432 5.11 2.65 -16.92
C PHE A 432 3.89 1.80 -16.57
N PHE A 433 4.10 0.50 -16.35
CA PHE A 433 3.04 -0.41 -15.92
C PHE A 433 3.51 -1.25 -14.75
N TYR A 434 2.71 -1.30 -13.69
CA TYR A 434 3.01 -2.00 -12.46
C TYR A 434 2.19 -3.28 -12.27
N PHE A 435 2.83 -4.35 -11.79
CA PHE A 435 2.22 -5.61 -11.39
C PHE A 435 2.50 -5.91 -9.91
N SER A 436 1.46 -5.96 -9.08
CA SER A 436 1.54 -6.39 -7.66
C SER A 436 1.48 -7.91 -7.46
N SER A 437 1.04 -8.66 -8.47
CA SER A 437 0.62 -10.05 -8.28
C SER A 437 1.74 -10.98 -7.85
N THR A 438 2.99 -10.68 -8.17
CA THR A 438 4.17 -11.45 -7.71
C THR A 438 4.43 -11.24 -6.22
N ASP A 439 4.37 -10.02 -5.72
CA ASP A 439 4.55 -9.68 -4.31
C ASP A 439 3.47 -10.33 -3.41
N LEU A 440 2.20 -10.06 -3.71
CA LEU A 440 1.09 -10.53 -2.86
C LEU A 440 0.93 -12.05 -2.86
N GLN A 441 1.25 -12.70 -3.98
CA GLN A 441 1.26 -14.17 -4.02
C GLN A 441 2.54 -14.73 -3.42
N ALA A 442 3.70 -14.07 -3.53
CA ALA A 442 4.92 -14.50 -2.86
C ALA A 442 4.74 -14.55 -1.34
N HIS A 443 4.15 -13.51 -0.74
CA HIS A 443 3.82 -13.51 0.68
C HIS A 443 3.04 -14.75 1.13
N MET A 444 2.08 -15.20 0.31
CA MET A 444 1.16 -16.29 0.66
C MET A 444 1.67 -17.68 0.28
N PHE A 445 2.39 -17.80 -0.83
CA PHE A 445 2.67 -19.07 -1.51
C PHE A 445 4.16 -19.38 -1.68
N TRP A 446 5.06 -18.42 -1.52
CA TRP A 446 6.48 -18.70 -1.61
C TRP A 446 6.92 -19.58 -0.44
N TRP A 447 7.49 -20.73 -0.77
CA TRP A 447 8.28 -21.54 0.17
C TRP A 447 9.29 -22.43 -0.56
N ASP A 448 10.51 -21.94 -0.75
CA ASP A 448 11.63 -22.67 -1.37
C ASP A 448 12.68 -23.15 -0.34
N SER A 449 12.25 -23.35 0.91
CA SER A 449 13.09 -23.90 1.98
C SER A 449 12.76 -25.36 2.26
N ASP A 450 13.77 -26.11 2.69
CA ASP A 450 13.61 -27.46 3.28
C ASP A 450 13.10 -27.41 4.73
N ASP A 451 13.09 -26.22 5.36
CA ASP A 451 12.53 -26.03 6.69
C ASP A 451 11.00 -26.28 6.70
N PRO A 452 10.43 -26.73 7.83
CA PRO A 452 8.99 -26.88 7.96
C PRO A 452 8.25 -25.56 7.68
N HIS A 453 7.25 -25.62 6.79
CA HIS A 453 6.39 -24.48 6.51
C HIS A 453 5.53 -24.14 7.74
N PRO A 454 5.30 -22.85 8.08
CA PRO A 454 4.48 -22.38 9.19
C PRO A 454 3.17 -23.14 9.44
N ILE A 455 2.33 -23.24 8.40
CA ILE A 455 0.98 -23.81 8.52
C ILE A 455 0.65 -24.92 7.50
N ARG A 456 1.55 -25.23 6.56
CA ARG A 456 1.28 -26.14 5.44
C ARG A 456 2.12 -27.42 5.55
N THR A 457 1.60 -28.52 5.01
CA THR A 457 2.42 -29.71 4.77
C THR A 457 3.47 -29.43 3.69
N PRO A 458 4.60 -30.17 3.64
CA PRO A 458 5.59 -30.01 2.59
C PRO A 458 5.02 -30.15 1.18
N GLU A 459 4.07 -31.08 0.98
CA GLU A 459 3.39 -31.29 -0.31
C GLU A 459 2.62 -30.04 -0.72
N ARG A 460 1.81 -29.50 0.20
CA ARG A 460 0.98 -28.34 -0.06
C ARG A 460 1.81 -27.08 -0.27
N ALA A 461 2.90 -26.91 0.47
CA ALA A 461 3.85 -25.81 0.29
C ALA A 461 4.47 -25.84 -1.11
N ARG A 462 4.91 -27.01 -1.59
CA ARG A 462 5.44 -27.18 -2.96
C ARG A 462 4.40 -26.86 -4.03
N GLU A 463 3.16 -27.29 -3.85
CA GLU A 463 2.06 -26.95 -4.77
C GLU A 463 1.82 -25.44 -4.84
N CYS A 464 1.78 -24.76 -3.69
CA CYS A 464 1.61 -23.30 -3.64
C CYS A 464 2.80 -22.58 -4.31
N ASN A 465 4.03 -23.01 -4.04
CA ASN A 465 5.22 -22.45 -4.65
C ASN A 465 5.19 -22.63 -6.19
N GLY A 466 4.68 -23.76 -6.68
CA GLY A 466 4.46 -23.98 -8.12
C GLY A 466 3.49 -22.99 -8.75
N VAL A 467 2.43 -22.58 -8.03
CA VAL A 467 1.50 -21.53 -8.50
C VAL A 467 2.24 -20.20 -8.68
N LEU A 468 3.12 -19.82 -7.75
CA LEU A 468 3.93 -18.60 -7.87
C LEU A 468 4.87 -18.64 -9.09
N GLU A 469 5.51 -19.78 -9.35
CA GLU A 469 6.38 -19.94 -10.52
C GLU A 469 5.61 -19.79 -11.85
N GLU A 470 4.35 -20.22 -11.90
CA GLU A 470 3.48 -19.98 -13.06
C GLU A 470 3.14 -18.50 -13.23
N VAL A 471 3.01 -17.73 -12.15
CA VAL A 471 2.83 -16.26 -12.25
C VAL A 471 4.06 -15.62 -12.89
N TYR A 472 5.27 -16.03 -12.50
CA TYR A 472 6.51 -15.54 -13.13
C TYR A 472 6.54 -15.87 -14.62
N CYS A 473 6.13 -17.07 -15.02
CA CYS A 473 6.08 -17.47 -16.43
C CYS A 473 5.05 -16.65 -17.22
N ARG A 474 3.89 -16.34 -16.64
CA ARG A 474 2.88 -15.47 -17.27
C ARG A 474 3.38 -14.04 -17.45
N LEU A 475 4.14 -13.51 -16.50
CA LEU A 475 4.75 -12.18 -16.63
C LEU A 475 5.95 -12.19 -17.60
N ASP A 476 6.70 -13.28 -17.71
CA ASP A 476 7.71 -13.45 -18.78
C ASP A 476 7.06 -13.41 -20.17
N GLN A 477 5.86 -13.99 -20.33
CA GLN A 477 5.10 -13.85 -21.57
C GLN A 477 4.70 -12.40 -21.87
N VAL A 478 4.35 -11.61 -20.85
CA VAL A 478 4.11 -10.16 -21.01
C VAL A 478 5.37 -9.47 -21.52
N VAL A 479 6.53 -9.79 -20.94
CA VAL A 479 7.83 -9.26 -21.39
C VAL A 479 8.10 -9.66 -22.84
N ALA A 480 7.80 -10.92 -23.22
CA ALA A 480 7.93 -11.40 -24.59
C ALA A 480 7.08 -10.58 -25.58
N ASP A 481 5.81 -10.35 -25.23
CA ASP A 481 4.85 -9.64 -26.08
C ASP A 481 5.25 -8.16 -26.26
N VAL A 482 5.68 -7.50 -25.18
CA VAL A 482 6.18 -6.11 -25.22
C VAL A 482 7.48 -6.01 -26.01
N ALA A 483 8.43 -6.91 -25.78
CA ALA A 483 9.70 -6.93 -26.51
C ALA A 483 9.50 -7.22 -28.01
N ALA A 484 8.56 -8.09 -28.37
CA ALA A 484 8.23 -8.38 -29.77
C ALA A 484 7.62 -7.16 -30.48
N ARG A 485 6.82 -6.35 -29.77
CA ARG A 485 6.16 -5.16 -30.33
C ARG A 485 7.06 -3.93 -30.38
N TYR A 486 7.92 -3.74 -29.39
CA TYR A 486 8.65 -2.48 -29.19
C TYR A 486 10.17 -2.62 -29.03
N GLY A 487 10.73 -3.83 -29.03
CA GLY A 487 12.12 -4.08 -28.64
C GLY A 487 13.18 -3.34 -29.47
N ASP A 488 12.88 -3.04 -30.74
CA ASP A 488 13.78 -2.29 -31.64
C ASP A 488 13.52 -0.78 -31.65
N GLU A 489 12.37 -0.33 -31.13
CA GLU A 489 11.94 1.08 -31.17
C GLU A 489 12.03 1.77 -29.81
N ALA A 490 11.92 1.01 -28.72
CA ALA A 490 11.82 1.52 -27.36
C ALA A 490 12.97 1.03 -26.48
N THR A 491 13.34 1.87 -25.51
CA THR A 491 14.11 1.38 -24.36
C THR A 491 13.17 0.60 -23.45
N LEU A 492 13.43 -0.69 -23.25
CA LEU A 492 12.66 -1.55 -22.37
C LEU A 492 13.43 -1.80 -21.08
N LEU A 493 12.77 -1.58 -19.95
CA LEU A 493 13.22 -1.91 -18.61
C LEU A 493 12.18 -2.84 -17.94
N VAL A 494 12.64 -3.96 -17.41
CA VAL A 494 11.84 -4.79 -16.49
C VAL A 494 12.51 -4.73 -15.14
N ILE A 495 11.81 -4.20 -14.14
CA ILE A 495 12.38 -3.88 -12.83
C ILE A 495 11.57 -4.51 -11.72
N SER A 496 12.25 -4.83 -10.61
CA SER A 496 11.64 -5.11 -9.32
C SER A 496 12.20 -4.18 -8.27
N ASP A 497 11.35 -3.72 -7.37
CA ASP A 497 11.70 -2.89 -6.24
C ASP A 497 12.44 -3.67 -5.13
N HIS A 498 12.12 -4.95 -4.93
CA HIS A 498 12.85 -5.85 -4.05
C HIS A 498 12.73 -7.32 -4.46
N GLY A 499 13.51 -8.17 -3.81
CA GLY A 499 13.37 -9.63 -3.86
C GLY A 499 12.54 -10.16 -2.69
N PHE A 500 12.68 -11.45 -2.40
CA PHE A 500 11.85 -12.12 -1.39
C PHE A 500 12.62 -13.18 -0.59
N ALA A 501 12.10 -13.48 0.59
CA ALA A 501 12.63 -14.54 1.44
C ALA A 501 11.57 -15.14 2.36
N ASN A 502 11.68 -16.46 2.57
CA ASN A 502 10.87 -17.17 3.54
C ASN A 502 11.24 -16.75 4.97
N PHE A 503 10.27 -16.76 5.87
CA PHE A 503 10.52 -16.63 7.30
C PHE A 503 9.65 -17.60 8.12
N GLY A 504 10.33 -18.42 8.92
CA GLY A 504 9.70 -19.32 9.89
C GLY A 504 9.64 -18.72 11.29
N ARG A 505 10.37 -17.63 11.55
CA ARG A 505 10.56 -17.06 12.90
C ARG A 505 10.34 -15.56 12.89
N GLN A 506 9.82 -15.05 13.99
CA GLN A 506 9.54 -13.63 14.20
C GLN A 506 10.33 -13.09 15.39
N PHE A 507 10.83 -11.86 15.31
CA PHE A 507 11.52 -11.14 16.38
C PHE A 507 10.68 -9.97 16.90
N ASN A 508 10.35 -10.00 18.19
CA ASN A 508 9.62 -8.94 18.84
C ASN A 508 10.59 -7.88 19.40
N ILE A 509 10.84 -6.83 18.62
CA ILE A 509 11.76 -5.74 18.99
C ILE A 509 11.33 -5.09 20.30
N ASN A 510 10.04 -4.75 20.46
CA ASN A 510 9.58 -4.01 21.64
C ASN A 510 9.69 -4.85 22.91
N ARG A 511 9.40 -6.15 22.81
CA ARG A 511 9.64 -7.10 23.89
C ARG A 511 11.12 -7.18 24.25
N TRP A 512 12.01 -7.28 23.25
CA TRP A 512 13.44 -7.29 23.47
C TRP A 512 13.95 -5.99 24.13
N LEU A 513 13.47 -4.83 23.67
CA LEU A 513 13.81 -3.52 24.22
C LEU A 513 13.38 -3.41 25.69
N ARG A 514 12.18 -3.86 26.03
CA ARG A 514 11.67 -3.89 27.41
C ARG A 514 12.50 -4.82 28.30
N ASP A 515 12.76 -6.04 27.84
CA ASP A 515 13.53 -7.03 28.62
C ASP A 515 15.00 -6.58 28.81
N ASN A 516 15.52 -5.70 27.95
CA ASN A 516 16.80 -5.01 28.09
C ASN A 516 16.70 -3.62 28.76
N SER A 517 15.57 -3.30 29.39
CA SER A 517 15.33 -2.08 30.17
C SER A 517 15.30 -0.76 29.39
N TYR A 518 15.19 -0.78 28.05
CA TYR A 518 15.01 0.43 27.24
C TYR A 518 13.57 0.96 27.25
N ILE A 519 12.58 0.06 27.42
CA ILE A 519 11.17 0.40 27.62
C ILE A 519 10.79 0.13 29.08
N GLN A 520 10.10 1.08 29.70
CA GLN A 520 9.67 0.99 31.11
C GLN A 520 8.16 1.20 31.25
N PRO A 521 7.53 0.63 32.29
CA PRO A 521 8.09 -0.33 33.25
C PRO A 521 8.29 -1.72 32.63
N ALA A 522 9.00 -2.61 33.32
CA ALA A 522 9.14 -4.02 32.91
C ALA A 522 7.81 -4.78 32.72
N THR A 523 6.70 -4.25 33.28
CA THR A 523 5.34 -4.79 33.11
C THR A 523 4.60 -4.27 31.86
N CYS A 524 5.20 -3.35 31.08
CA CYS A 524 4.58 -2.79 29.89
C CYS A 524 4.28 -3.89 28.86
N GLN A 525 3.04 -3.96 28.35
CA GLN A 525 2.65 -4.92 27.30
C GLN A 525 2.22 -4.24 26.00
N ALA A 526 1.96 -2.93 26.00
CA ALA A 526 1.54 -2.19 24.80
C ALA A 526 1.91 -0.70 24.89
N LEU A 527 2.54 -0.17 23.85
CA LEU A 527 2.94 1.25 23.76
C LEU A 527 1.77 2.19 23.42
N LEU A 528 0.72 1.69 22.75
CA LEU A 528 -0.50 2.47 22.46
C LEU A 528 -1.43 2.64 23.68
N ASP A 529 -1.20 1.89 24.76
CA ASP A 529 -1.95 2.08 26.00
C ASP A 529 -1.13 2.99 26.92
N PRO A 530 -1.46 4.29 27.04
CA PRO A 530 -0.68 5.24 27.84
C PRO A 530 -0.65 4.89 29.33
N ARG A 531 -1.50 3.97 29.80
CA ARG A 531 -1.49 3.48 31.19
C ARG A 531 -0.42 2.42 31.43
N GLN A 532 0.12 1.82 30.37
CA GLN A 532 1.06 0.70 30.45
C GLN A 532 2.52 1.12 30.24
N VAL A 533 2.77 2.24 29.57
CA VAL A 533 4.12 2.75 29.28
C VAL A 533 4.44 3.96 30.15
N GLN A 534 5.66 4.00 30.69
CA GLN A 534 6.21 5.16 31.40
C GLN A 534 7.24 5.84 30.49
N TRP A 535 6.78 6.83 29.72
CA TRP A 535 7.62 7.56 28.77
C TRP A 535 8.78 8.30 29.44
N SER A 536 8.57 8.81 30.65
CA SER A 536 9.60 9.47 31.47
C SER A 536 10.77 8.56 31.90
N GLN A 537 10.70 7.26 31.62
CA GLN A 537 11.76 6.28 31.88
C GLN A 537 12.10 5.42 30.66
N THR A 538 11.43 5.63 29.53
CA THR A 538 11.64 4.87 28.29
C THR A 538 12.63 5.61 27.40
N ARG A 539 13.74 4.95 27.05
CA ARG A 539 14.85 5.52 26.26
C ARG A 539 14.72 5.25 24.76
N ALA A 540 14.18 4.09 24.39
CA ALA A 540 14.01 3.69 22.98
C ALA A 540 12.77 2.81 22.81
N TYR A 541 12.16 2.84 21.62
CA TYR A 541 10.98 2.06 21.27
C TYR A 541 10.94 1.76 19.77
N GLY A 542 10.32 0.66 19.39
CA GLY A 542 10.05 0.29 18.00
C GLY A 542 8.64 0.67 17.58
N LEU A 543 8.49 1.13 16.33
CA LEU A 543 7.21 1.34 15.65
C LEU A 543 7.40 1.04 14.16
N GLY A 544 6.39 0.44 13.54
CA GLY A 544 6.50 -0.07 12.18
C GLY A 544 7.24 -1.40 12.16
N ILE A 545 7.76 -1.76 10.99
CA ILE A 545 8.31 -3.09 10.75
C ILE A 545 9.79 -3.15 11.13
N ASN A 546 10.58 -2.14 10.72
CA ASN A 546 12.04 -2.12 10.90
C ASN A 546 12.54 -0.99 11.82
N GLY A 547 11.71 -0.01 12.16
CA GLY A 547 12.14 1.24 12.80
C GLY A 547 12.30 1.17 14.32
N ILE A 548 13.42 1.70 14.83
CA ILE A 548 13.63 2.03 16.25
C ILE A 548 13.84 3.53 16.39
N TYR A 549 13.20 4.10 17.41
CA TYR A 549 13.25 5.51 17.76
C TYR A 549 13.79 5.68 19.17
N LEU A 550 14.63 6.69 19.38
CA LEU A 550 15.02 7.17 20.69
C LEU A 550 13.99 8.17 21.20
N ASN A 551 13.70 8.12 22.50
CA ASN A 551 12.89 9.12 23.18
C ASN A 551 13.73 10.37 23.47
N LEU A 552 14.08 11.10 22.41
CA LEU A 552 15.09 12.16 22.39
C LEU A 552 14.50 13.48 22.90
N ARG A 553 15.19 14.11 23.85
CA ARG A 553 14.78 15.41 24.40
C ARG A 553 14.77 16.46 23.29
N GLY A 554 13.65 17.19 23.19
CA GLY A 554 13.47 18.25 22.20
C GLY A 554 12.91 17.78 20.86
N ARG A 555 12.76 16.46 20.64
CA ARG A 555 12.09 15.89 19.46
C ARG A 555 10.80 15.17 19.86
N GLU A 556 10.87 14.30 20.86
CA GLU A 556 9.71 13.61 21.43
C GLU A 556 9.07 14.43 22.56
N ARG A 557 7.73 14.42 22.66
CA ARG A 557 6.95 15.15 23.69
C ARG A 557 7.48 14.88 25.11
N ASP A 558 7.71 13.61 25.42
CA ASP A 558 8.17 13.13 26.73
C ASP A 558 9.66 12.71 26.67
N GLY A 559 10.45 13.35 25.80
CA GLY A 559 11.86 13.02 25.55
C GLY A 559 12.75 13.09 26.79
N ILE A 560 13.51 12.02 27.04
CA ILE A 560 14.40 11.89 28.21
C ILE A 560 15.87 11.69 27.85
N VAL A 561 16.17 11.19 26.64
CA VAL A 561 17.54 10.97 26.19
C VAL A 561 18.12 12.32 25.81
N ASP A 562 19.23 12.72 26.43
CA ASP A 562 19.86 13.98 26.08
C ASP A 562 20.56 13.87 24.72
N PRO A 563 20.55 14.93 23.88
CA PRO A 563 21.19 14.87 22.56
C PRO A 563 22.67 14.45 22.58
N GLY A 564 23.40 14.76 23.66
CA GLY A 564 24.79 14.32 23.84
C GLY A 564 24.97 12.82 24.14
N GLU A 565 23.91 12.12 24.53
CA GLU A 565 23.92 10.68 24.80
C GLU A 565 23.46 9.85 23.59
N ARG A 566 22.90 10.52 22.57
CA ARG A 566 22.29 9.88 21.40
C ARG A 566 23.23 8.87 20.74
N ASP A 567 24.43 9.30 20.36
CA ASP A 567 25.32 8.47 19.55
C ASP A 567 25.81 7.24 20.31
N ALA A 568 26.13 7.41 21.60
CA ALA A 568 26.51 6.29 22.47
C ALA A 568 25.38 5.26 22.61
N LEU A 569 24.13 5.72 22.76
CA LEU A 569 22.97 4.83 22.86
C LEU A 569 22.68 4.11 21.52
N LEU A 570 22.87 4.76 20.38
CA LEU A 570 22.70 4.12 19.07
C LEU A 570 23.73 3.01 18.87
N GLU A 571 25.01 3.24 19.19
CA GLU A 571 26.03 2.21 19.10
C GLU A 571 25.80 1.06 20.08
N GLU A 572 25.33 1.37 21.30
CA GLU A 572 24.94 0.34 22.28
C GLU A 572 23.82 -0.56 21.74
N LEU A 573 22.74 0.04 21.22
CA LEU A 573 21.60 -0.69 20.64
C LEU A 573 22.05 -1.51 19.42
N ARG A 574 22.80 -0.92 18.49
CA ARG A 574 23.37 -1.58 17.31
C ARG A 574 24.17 -2.82 17.71
N ALA A 575 25.12 -2.69 18.63
CA ALA A 575 25.96 -3.80 19.07
C ALA A 575 25.14 -4.92 19.72
N LYS A 576 24.20 -4.58 20.62
CA LYS A 576 23.36 -5.58 21.31
C LYS A 576 22.39 -6.28 20.37
N LEU A 577 21.80 -5.57 19.40
CA LEU A 577 20.90 -6.17 18.40
C LEU A 577 21.66 -7.13 17.48
N LEU A 578 22.85 -6.76 17.00
CA LEU A 578 23.70 -7.65 16.18
C LEU A 578 24.19 -8.89 16.95
N ALA A 579 24.27 -8.81 18.27
CA ALA A 579 24.63 -9.95 19.13
C ALA A 579 23.46 -10.93 19.37
N VAL A 580 22.22 -10.59 18.99
CA VAL A 580 21.06 -11.48 19.20
C VAL A 580 21.24 -12.77 18.42
N ARG A 581 21.04 -13.89 19.11
CA ARG A 581 20.99 -15.24 18.55
C ARG A 581 19.68 -15.89 18.91
N ASP A 582 19.15 -16.66 17.98
CA ASP A 582 17.96 -17.45 18.22
C ASP A 582 18.31 -18.66 19.11
N PRO A 583 17.68 -18.80 20.29
CA PRO A 583 18.00 -19.88 21.22
C PRO A 583 17.69 -21.27 20.65
N LEU A 584 16.80 -21.40 19.66
CA LEU A 584 16.43 -22.69 19.07
C LEU A 584 17.55 -23.27 18.20
N ASN A 585 18.24 -22.42 17.42
CA ASN A 585 19.15 -22.88 16.36
C ASN A 585 20.53 -22.17 16.36
N GLY A 586 20.73 -21.19 17.24
CA GLY A 586 21.97 -20.42 17.36
C GLY A 586 22.24 -19.45 16.20
N LYS A 587 21.33 -19.28 15.23
CA LYS A 587 21.51 -18.40 14.07
C LYS A 587 21.38 -16.92 14.47
N PRO A 588 22.07 -15.99 13.77
CA PRO A 588 21.84 -14.56 13.92
C PRO A 588 20.43 -14.20 13.48
N VAL A 589 19.74 -13.38 14.30
CA VAL A 589 18.38 -12.89 14.01
C VAL A 589 18.42 -11.60 13.19
N ILE A 590 19.43 -10.77 13.44
CA ILE A 590 19.64 -9.46 12.82
C ILE A 590 20.90 -9.54 11.95
N ALA A 591 20.76 -9.22 10.66
CA ALA A 591 21.87 -9.18 9.72
C ALA A 591 22.61 -7.83 9.77
N ALA A 592 21.85 -6.73 9.88
CA ALA A 592 22.41 -5.38 9.95
C ALA A 592 21.54 -4.45 10.82
N VAL A 593 22.15 -3.36 11.30
CA VAL A 593 21.45 -2.27 11.96
C VAL A 593 21.98 -0.95 11.40
N HIS A 594 21.16 -0.31 10.57
CA HIS A 594 21.53 0.90 9.84
C HIS A 594 21.17 2.13 10.68
N ARG A 595 22.11 3.06 10.84
CA ARG A 595 21.79 4.38 11.41
C ARG A 595 21.31 5.29 10.31
N THR A 596 20.18 5.95 10.53
CA THR A 596 19.56 6.77 9.49
C THR A 596 20.35 8.04 9.18
N ASP A 597 21.18 8.52 10.11
CA ASP A 597 22.11 9.62 9.86
C ASP A 597 23.35 9.23 9.03
N GLU A 598 23.60 7.93 8.84
CA GLU A 598 24.65 7.41 7.96
C GLU A 598 24.11 7.05 6.56
N VAL A 599 22.85 6.60 6.47
CA VAL A 599 22.29 6.06 5.21
C VAL A 599 21.28 6.97 4.52
N TYR A 600 20.75 7.99 5.21
CA TYR A 600 19.81 8.94 4.61
C TYR A 600 20.36 10.35 4.52
N GLU A 601 20.10 10.97 3.37
CA GLU A 601 20.36 12.39 3.14
C GLU A 601 19.08 13.07 2.65
N GLY A 602 18.86 14.32 3.07
CA GLY A 602 17.74 15.13 2.59
C GLY A 602 16.88 15.77 3.70
N PRO A 603 15.88 16.58 3.31
CA PRO A 603 15.10 17.44 4.21
C PRO A 603 14.20 16.68 5.20
N CYS A 604 13.92 15.41 4.95
CA CYS A 604 13.02 14.60 5.78
C CYS A 604 13.73 13.79 6.86
N THR A 605 15.06 13.80 6.91
CA THR A 605 15.89 13.01 7.85
C THR A 605 15.52 13.22 9.33
N SER A 606 15.08 14.42 9.71
CA SER A 606 14.63 14.73 11.08
C SER A 606 13.40 13.93 11.54
N ARG A 607 12.61 13.39 10.60
CA ARG A 607 11.42 12.56 10.88
C ARG A 607 11.73 11.07 10.94
N ALA A 608 12.90 10.65 10.46
CA ALA A 608 13.25 9.24 10.32
C ALA A 608 13.28 8.50 11.68
N PRO A 609 13.18 7.15 11.67
CA PRO A 609 13.73 6.32 12.75
C PRO A 609 15.18 6.69 13.05
N ASP A 610 15.67 6.41 14.25
CA ASP A 610 17.10 6.56 14.53
C ASP A 610 17.89 5.34 14.05
N LEU A 611 17.30 4.14 14.12
CA LEU A 611 17.85 2.91 13.55
C LEU A 611 16.81 2.21 12.66
N ILE A 612 17.30 1.58 11.60
CA ILE A 612 16.58 0.60 10.78
C ILE A 612 17.18 -0.78 11.03
N VAL A 613 16.37 -1.70 11.53
CA VAL A 613 16.76 -3.08 11.80
C VAL A 613 16.61 -3.92 10.53
N GLY A 614 17.73 -4.43 10.01
CA GLY A 614 17.77 -5.40 8.93
C GLY A 614 17.76 -6.82 9.47
N TYR A 615 16.62 -7.50 9.38
CA TYR A 615 16.49 -8.90 9.80
C TYR A 615 17.31 -9.83 8.90
N ALA A 616 17.83 -10.92 9.46
CA ALA A 616 18.47 -11.97 8.68
C ALA A 616 17.41 -12.84 7.96
N ARG A 617 17.77 -13.43 6.82
CA ARG A 617 16.90 -14.36 6.08
C ARG A 617 16.36 -15.46 7.01
N GLY A 618 15.06 -15.75 6.94
CA GLY A 618 14.39 -16.67 7.87
C GLY A 618 13.71 -15.98 9.06
N TYR A 619 14.03 -14.69 9.29
CA TYR A 619 13.47 -13.87 10.36
C TYR A 619 12.74 -12.64 9.82
N ARG A 620 11.73 -12.18 10.56
CA ARG A 620 10.98 -10.95 10.30
C ARG A 620 10.54 -10.33 11.63
N THR A 621 10.12 -9.06 11.65
CA THR A 621 9.50 -8.48 12.86
C THR A 621 8.27 -9.25 13.30
N SER A 622 7.91 -9.21 14.59
CA SER A 622 6.64 -9.76 15.04
C SER A 622 5.44 -8.88 14.65
N TRP A 623 4.30 -9.50 14.34
CA TRP A 623 3.03 -8.77 14.09
C TRP A 623 2.66 -7.81 15.23
N SER A 624 2.97 -8.21 16.48
CA SER A 624 2.73 -7.41 17.68
C SER A 624 3.55 -6.11 17.69
N THR A 625 4.80 -6.17 17.24
CA THR A 625 5.72 -5.02 17.27
C THR A 625 5.22 -3.85 16.44
N VAL A 626 4.59 -4.11 15.29
CA VAL A 626 4.21 -3.08 14.29
C VAL A 626 3.46 -1.90 14.91
N LEU A 627 2.52 -2.18 15.83
CA LEU A 627 1.74 -1.16 16.55
C LEU A 627 2.10 -1.07 18.05
N GLY A 628 3.22 -1.66 18.47
CA GLY A 628 3.76 -1.51 19.82
C GLY A 628 3.30 -2.53 20.86
N ASP A 629 2.73 -3.66 20.46
CA ASP A 629 2.32 -4.74 21.35
C ASP A 629 3.51 -5.68 21.67
N MET A 630 3.58 -6.17 22.91
CA MET A 630 4.72 -6.91 23.48
C MET A 630 4.30 -8.22 24.18
N ARG A 631 3.09 -8.71 23.93
CA ARG A 631 2.53 -9.91 24.58
C ARG A 631 3.20 -11.24 24.22
N GLN A 632 4.00 -11.25 23.16
CA GLN A 632 4.68 -12.45 22.67
C GLN A 632 6.07 -12.63 23.31
N GLU A 633 6.64 -13.82 23.11
CA GLU A 633 8.05 -14.07 23.39
C GLU A 633 8.95 -13.17 22.54
N VAL A 634 10.23 -13.03 22.93
CA VAL A 634 11.21 -12.23 22.17
C VAL A 634 11.37 -12.77 20.76
N ILE A 635 11.39 -14.10 20.62
CA ILE A 635 11.36 -14.79 19.33
C ILE A 635 10.23 -15.80 19.40
N CYS A 636 9.35 -15.82 18.39
CA CYS A 636 8.26 -16.78 18.29
C CYS A 636 8.20 -17.35 16.87
N ASP A 637 7.52 -18.48 16.70
CA ASP A 637 7.31 -19.07 15.39
C ASP A 637 6.35 -18.21 14.54
N ASN A 638 6.48 -18.31 13.23
CA ASN A 638 5.45 -17.84 12.31
C ASN A 638 4.32 -18.88 12.28
N ASP A 639 3.10 -18.41 12.51
CA ASP A 639 1.87 -19.19 12.57
C ASP A 639 0.85 -18.76 11.50
N SER A 640 1.30 -17.98 10.50
CA SER A 640 0.46 -17.39 9.46
C SER A 640 0.66 -18.04 8.08
N ALA A 641 -0.34 -17.86 7.21
CA ALA A 641 -0.22 -18.11 5.77
C ALA A 641 0.76 -17.14 5.09
N TRP A 642 1.01 -15.98 5.71
CA TRP A 642 2.05 -15.03 5.32
C TRP A 642 3.42 -15.60 5.69
N SER A 643 4.01 -16.40 4.78
CA SER A 643 5.18 -17.23 5.02
C SER A 643 6.48 -16.69 4.43
N ALA A 644 6.39 -15.73 3.50
CA ALA A 644 7.54 -15.02 2.94
C ALA A 644 7.33 -13.51 3.07
N ASP A 645 8.43 -12.77 3.11
CA ASP A 645 8.41 -11.31 3.26
C ASP A 645 9.68 -10.74 2.61
N HIS A 646 9.66 -9.43 2.40
CA HIS A 646 10.78 -8.63 1.93
C HIS A 646 11.27 -7.68 3.02
N CYS A 647 10.51 -7.43 4.10
CA CYS A 647 10.84 -6.47 5.14
C CYS A 647 11.98 -6.90 6.10
N MET A 648 13.17 -7.14 5.56
CA MET A 648 14.38 -7.61 6.23
C MET A 648 15.58 -6.74 5.87
N ASP A 649 16.82 -7.23 5.96
CA ASP A 649 17.95 -6.45 5.46
C ASP A 649 17.90 -6.31 3.93
N ALA A 650 18.20 -5.11 3.42
CA ALA A 650 18.16 -4.81 2.00
C ALA A 650 19.11 -5.70 1.16
N GLY A 651 20.22 -6.16 1.74
CA GLY A 651 21.16 -7.07 1.08
C GLY A 651 20.64 -8.51 0.93
N GLU A 652 19.62 -8.91 1.70
CA GLU A 652 19.03 -10.25 1.64
C GLU A 652 18.01 -10.40 0.51
N VAL A 653 17.40 -9.29 0.10
CA VAL A 653 16.27 -9.23 -0.84
C VAL A 653 16.46 -8.13 -1.91
N PRO A 654 17.57 -8.13 -2.67
CA PRO A 654 17.71 -7.22 -3.80
C PRO A 654 16.65 -7.50 -4.86
N GLY A 655 16.22 -6.45 -5.58
CA GLY A 655 15.35 -6.60 -6.74
C GLY A 655 16.12 -7.01 -7.99
N VAL A 656 15.49 -6.83 -9.16
CA VAL A 656 16.08 -7.13 -10.48
C VAL A 656 15.97 -5.92 -11.39
N VAL A 657 16.90 -5.82 -12.32
CA VAL A 657 16.76 -4.98 -13.52
C VAL A 657 17.20 -5.75 -14.74
N PHE A 658 16.29 -5.86 -15.72
CA PHE A 658 16.58 -6.34 -17.07
C PHE A 658 16.38 -5.18 -18.05
N SER A 659 17.19 -5.15 -19.10
CA SER A 659 17.04 -4.17 -20.16
C SER A 659 17.37 -4.78 -21.52
N ASN A 660 16.76 -4.24 -22.59
CA ASN A 660 17.20 -4.48 -23.97
C ASN A 660 18.45 -3.66 -24.34
N ARG A 661 18.95 -2.81 -23.43
CA ARG A 661 20.19 -2.05 -23.58
C ARG A 661 21.24 -2.55 -22.58
N PRO A 662 22.54 -2.44 -22.91
CA PRO A 662 23.61 -2.82 -22.00
C PRO A 662 23.59 -2.01 -20.71
N ILE A 663 23.45 -2.69 -19.57
CA ILE A 663 23.60 -2.11 -18.24
C ILE A 663 25.10 -2.00 -17.95
N ARG A 664 25.56 -0.77 -17.70
CA ARG A 664 26.98 -0.41 -17.57
C ARG A 664 27.37 0.04 -16.16
N ARG A 665 26.38 0.36 -15.35
CA ARG A 665 26.56 0.75 -13.96
C ARG A 665 26.90 -0.47 -13.09
N ASN A 666 27.92 -0.33 -12.25
CA ASN A 666 28.25 -1.34 -11.24
C ASN A 666 27.33 -1.16 -10.02
N GLY A 667 26.68 -2.25 -9.58
CA GLY A 667 25.78 -2.23 -8.42
C GLY A 667 24.61 -1.24 -8.57
N PRO A 668 23.80 -1.34 -9.62
CA PRO A 668 22.67 -0.43 -9.81
C PRO A 668 21.66 -0.54 -8.67
N ALA A 669 20.96 0.55 -8.37
CA ALA A 669 19.93 0.64 -7.33
C ALA A 669 18.69 1.38 -7.85
N LEU A 670 17.56 1.30 -7.13
CA LEU A 670 16.30 1.92 -7.56
C LEU A 670 16.40 3.42 -7.85
N ILE A 671 17.24 4.14 -7.09
CA ILE A 671 17.47 5.58 -7.27
C ILE A 671 18.09 5.92 -8.63
N ASP A 672 18.67 4.95 -9.33
CA ASP A 672 19.31 5.11 -10.63
C ASP A 672 18.33 5.09 -11.80
N LEU A 673 17.11 4.59 -11.59
CA LEU A 673 16.13 4.40 -12.67
C LEU A 673 15.52 5.72 -13.15
N ALA A 674 15.07 6.59 -12.25
CA ALA A 674 14.59 7.92 -12.61
C ALA A 674 15.60 8.76 -13.43
N PRO A 675 16.87 8.93 -13.02
CA PRO A 675 17.85 9.63 -13.83
C PRO A 675 18.13 8.94 -15.16
N THR A 676 18.09 7.59 -15.20
CA THR A 676 18.18 6.84 -16.47
C THR A 676 17.06 7.22 -17.43
N ILE A 677 15.81 7.25 -16.95
CA ILE A 677 14.64 7.59 -17.77
C ILE A 677 14.74 9.03 -18.29
N LEU A 678 15.08 9.99 -17.43
CA LEU A 678 15.27 11.39 -17.83
C LEU A 678 16.34 11.54 -18.91
N GLU A 679 17.49 10.89 -18.74
CA GLU A 679 18.57 10.94 -19.74
C GLU A 679 18.19 10.28 -21.08
N GLU A 680 17.37 9.22 -21.05
CA GLU A 680 16.90 8.62 -22.29
C GLU A 680 16.11 9.64 -23.12
N PHE A 681 15.35 10.53 -22.50
CA PHE A 681 14.66 11.63 -23.16
C PHE A 681 15.53 12.85 -23.48
N GLY A 682 16.82 12.83 -23.13
CA GLY A 682 17.74 13.96 -23.31
C GLY A 682 17.64 15.03 -22.22
N LEU A 683 16.92 14.76 -21.13
CA LEU A 683 16.82 15.66 -19.98
C LEU A 683 17.99 15.45 -19.03
N THR A 684 18.42 16.53 -18.38
CA THR A 684 19.47 16.47 -17.35
C THR A 684 18.84 16.16 -16.01
N PRO A 685 19.22 15.07 -15.32
CA PRO A 685 18.71 14.79 -13.99
C PRO A 685 19.02 15.94 -13.01
N PRO A 686 18.05 16.38 -12.21
CA PRO A 686 18.27 17.43 -11.22
C PRO A 686 19.23 16.96 -10.12
N SER A 687 19.94 17.89 -9.47
CA SER A 687 20.86 17.57 -8.37
C SER A 687 20.18 16.98 -7.12
N THR A 688 18.85 17.00 -7.07
CA THR A 688 18.07 16.34 -6.02
C THR A 688 17.99 14.82 -6.20
N MET A 689 18.25 14.31 -7.41
CA MET A 689 18.40 12.88 -7.65
C MET A 689 19.83 12.47 -7.30
N THR A 690 19.97 11.46 -6.44
CA THR A 690 21.27 10.97 -5.98
C THR A 690 21.77 9.76 -6.77
N GLY A 691 20.89 9.12 -7.56
CA GLY A 691 21.27 8.05 -8.47
C GLY A 691 21.95 8.54 -9.75
N GLY A 692 22.39 7.60 -10.58
CA GLY A 692 23.00 7.86 -11.88
C GLY A 692 22.55 6.87 -12.94
N SER A 693 22.67 7.26 -14.20
CA SER A 693 22.18 6.47 -15.33
C SER A 693 22.76 5.05 -15.40
N LEU A 694 21.90 4.06 -15.67
CA LEU A 694 22.28 2.65 -15.85
C LEU A 694 23.17 2.42 -17.07
N PHE A 695 23.09 3.29 -18.08
CA PHE A 695 23.74 3.08 -19.39
C PHE A 695 25.10 3.79 -19.51
N ARG A 696 25.60 4.39 -18.43
CA ARG A 696 26.91 5.03 -18.37
C ARG A 696 27.83 4.27 -17.41
N ASN A 697 29.12 4.22 -17.74
CA ASN A 697 30.15 3.84 -16.78
C ASN A 697 30.35 5.06 -15.87
N ILE A 698 30.17 4.88 -14.57
CA ILE A 698 30.58 5.86 -13.55
C ILE A 698 31.63 5.19 -12.68
#